data_AF-A0A2V9UIF1-F1
#
_entry.id   AF-A0A2V9UIF1-F1
#
_cell.length_a   1.000
_cell.length_b   1.000
_cell.length_c   1.000
_cell.angle_alpha   90.00
_cell.angle_beta   90.00
_cell.angle_gamma   90.00
#
_symmetry.space_group_name_H-M   'P 1'
#
loop_
_entity.id
_entity.type
_entity.pdbx_description
1 polymer ?
#
loop_
_entity_poly.entity_id
_entity_poly.type
_entity_poly.pdbx_seq_one_letter_code
_entity_poly.pdbx_strand_id
1 'polypeptide(L)'
;MFQRLRVVGFLLCSFIFLAAQDIDSVPSVQKRSLASIADEIGDPAERSAFLQLFKPSAPVEMRARAEAFSSRFPQSAFLAQAYEVAARGCFGLGEYDVGLSYAHKSLALLPENPLLLVPVADVQARQSLNSAAIAHAREALDDLDRFAGPASVRDEDWPNVKQQLKSTANFAKGRALLQAALSQPVGETRWEFLKNSEASLVEALHFNNQDLEIAYVLGLAQLSLGKAMEAGNSFAAAYRGGSELAPKALDNLRTIYRLLYPSATISFETFLQQATDRWTTFLQNSSKSTDKKSHTEPTAIAYFGSDSCRTCHAEIYKGWSESGMAKMLRPHAPQNVVGDFRNSNEFYLGDDADYHDGKFGMKRARDRRLFARMAVRQDRHYFDILQSDGKWHSYPVDYTIGSKFEQAYATKLPNGEIHVFPIQYNVRHKQWINFWKVIDGPGSERADPRTWERLDASTSYQAICAVCHTSQLRNAKGGGFDVNNVEFKEPGVDCEMCHGPSAGHVIEMNEHDYHPKEPLDPPVNFHKIDSRKSVAICAQCHMQSAIRNSGANGELNYVSSGEFFGNRLRQPFGEFSRKGFYKDGRFRQTTFIVEALERSQCFKKAEVSCGTCHDPHSRDSASNPTSLKFRDEPDLMCTGCHNQFKDAVAISRHSHHAPRSEGSRCVSCHMPRIMDALLFRARYHQIDNIPNAEMTKRFGQEESPNACLLCHTERNAEWAGQQLSGWNPPRTSAQ
;
A
#
# COMPACT_ATOMS: atom_id res chain seq x y z
N MET A 1 3.90 37.60 14.91
CA MET A 1 4.47 38.37 13.76
C MET A 1 4.81 37.42 12.60
N PHE A 2 3.89 36.53 12.23
CA PHE A 2 4.02 35.65 11.06
C PHE A 2 2.63 35.51 10.45
N GLN A 3 2.24 36.50 9.65
CA GLN A 3 1.01 36.49 8.87
C GLN A 3 1.40 36.73 7.41
N ARG A 4 1.61 35.64 6.66
CA ARG A 4 1.33 35.54 5.23
C ARG A 4 1.58 34.10 4.77
N LEU A 5 0.47 33.40 4.55
CA LEU A 5 0.44 32.14 3.82
C LEU A 5 0.93 32.40 2.39
N ARG A 6 2.01 31.73 1.97
CA ARG A 6 2.15 31.35 0.56
C ARG A 6 1.37 30.06 0.37
N VAL A 7 0.11 30.23 -0.01
CA VAL A 7 -0.75 29.17 -0.55
C VAL A 7 -0.01 28.60 -1.75
N VAL A 8 0.55 27.39 -1.61
CA VAL A 8 0.96 26.58 -2.76
C VAL A 8 -0.32 26.30 -3.55
N GLY A 9 -0.36 26.81 -4.78
CA GLY A 9 -1.52 26.74 -5.65
C GLY A 9 -1.90 25.30 -5.94
N PHE A 10 -3.16 24.97 -5.72
CA PHE A 10 -3.77 23.75 -6.23
C PHE A 10 -5.04 24.15 -6.97
N LEU A 11 -4.93 24.20 -8.29
CA LEU A 11 -6.02 24.44 -9.22
C LEU A 11 -6.00 23.36 -10.29
N LEU A 12 -7.23 22.91 -10.63
CA LEU A 12 -7.68 22.23 -11.86
C LEU A 12 -7.66 20.69 -11.89
N CYS A 13 -8.83 20.08 -12.10
CA CYS A 13 -9.28 19.74 -13.47
C CYS A 13 -10.76 19.30 -13.59
N SER A 14 -11.25 19.35 -14.84
CA SER A 14 -12.64 19.18 -15.31
C SER A 14 -13.03 17.72 -15.62
N PHE A 15 -14.34 17.47 -15.63
CA PHE A 15 -15.01 16.18 -15.86
C PHE A 15 -14.76 15.58 -17.26
N ILE A 16 -14.28 14.33 -17.28
CA ILE A 16 -14.47 13.35 -18.36
C ILE A 16 -14.89 12.03 -17.68
N PHE A 17 -15.84 11.29 -18.26
CA PHE A 17 -16.27 9.97 -17.79
C PHE A 17 -15.13 8.95 -17.88
N LEU A 18 -14.51 8.53 -16.77
CA LEU A 18 -13.54 7.41 -16.70
C LEU A 18 -13.50 6.78 -15.29
N ALA A 19 -13.40 5.45 -15.26
CA ALA A 19 -13.67 4.51 -14.15
C ALA A 19 -12.84 4.70 -12.86
N ALA A 20 -13.34 4.17 -11.75
CA ALA A 20 -12.61 4.06 -10.48
C ALA A 20 -11.72 2.84 -10.58
N GLN A 21 -10.64 2.78 -9.80
CA GLN A 21 -9.82 1.57 -9.79
C GLN A 21 -10.59 0.46 -9.06
N ASP A 22 -11.19 -0.44 -9.84
CA ASP A 22 -11.73 -1.70 -9.35
C ASP A 22 -10.62 -2.57 -8.75
N ILE A 23 -11.03 -3.59 -7.99
CA ILE A 23 -10.12 -4.61 -7.47
C ILE A 23 -9.63 -5.46 -8.64
N ASP A 24 -8.47 -5.12 -9.19
CA ASP A 24 -7.84 -5.83 -10.31
C ASP A 24 -6.38 -6.17 -10.00
N SER A 25 -5.90 -7.33 -10.45
CA SER A 25 -4.52 -7.77 -10.26
C SER A 25 -3.49 -6.95 -11.05
N VAL A 26 -3.94 -6.20 -12.07
CA VAL A 26 -3.15 -5.15 -12.71
C VAL A 26 -3.91 -3.83 -12.61
N PRO A 27 -3.60 -2.97 -11.62
CA PRO A 27 -3.96 -1.58 -11.69
C PRO A 27 -3.20 -0.97 -12.87
N SER A 28 -3.75 -1.10 -14.08
CA SER A 28 -3.16 -0.49 -15.26
C SER A 28 -3.12 1.02 -15.06
N VAL A 29 -2.21 1.71 -15.74
CA VAL A 29 -2.17 3.19 -15.77
C VAL A 29 -3.34 3.73 -16.63
N GLN A 30 -4.53 3.13 -16.54
CA GLN A 30 -5.74 3.73 -17.07
C GLN A 30 -6.01 5.04 -16.33
N LYS A 31 -6.61 5.98 -17.07
CA LYS A 31 -6.90 7.34 -16.59
C LYS A 31 -7.85 7.28 -15.38
N ARG A 32 -7.31 7.64 -14.21
CA ARG A 32 -8.04 7.72 -12.93
C ARG A 32 -8.87 9.01 -12.89
N SER A 33 -10.04 8.99 -12.25
CA SER A 33 -10.82 10.21 -12.03
C SER A 33 -11.49 10.24 -10.66
N LEU A 34 -11.62 11.42 -10.06
CA LEU A 34 -12.44 11.60 -8.85
C LEU A 34 -13.94 11.41 -9.11
N ALA A 35 -14.38 11.62 -10.37
CA ALA A 35 -15.77 11.51 -10.76
C ALA A 35 -16.28 10.07 -10.60
N SER A 36 -15.46 9.07 -10.91
CA SER A 36 -15.88 7.67 -10.82
C SER A 36 -16.08 7.15 -9.41
N ILE A 37 -15.24 7.57 -8.46
CA ILE A 37 -15.42 7.21 -7.05
C ILE A 37 -16.70 7.86 -6.51
N ALA A 38 -17.01 9.07 -6.97
CA ALA A 38 -18.27 9.73 -6.65
C ALA A 38 -19.49 9.02 -7.26
N ASP A 39 -19.33 8.27 -8.35
CA ASP A 39 -20.41 7.49 -8.97
C ASP A 39 -20.86 6.32 -8.09
N GLU A 40 -20.01 5.85 -7.17
CA GLU A 40 -20.37 4.85 -6.15
C GLU A 40 -21.25 5.44 -5.02
N ILE A 41 -21.43 6.76 -4.96
CA ILE A 41 -22.32 7.41 -4.00
C ILE A 41 -23.76 7.33 -4.50
N GLY A 42 -24.53 6.40 -3.93
CA GLY A 42 -25.92 6.15 -4.33
C GLY A 42 -26.90 7.28 -4.00
N ASP A 43 -26.63 8.11 -2.97
CA ASP A 43 -27.44 9.29 -2.66
C ASP A 43 -27.01 10.48 -3.56
N PRO A 44 -27.87 10.98 -4.47
CA PRO A 44 -27.52 12.09 -5.36
C PRO A 44 -27.15 13.38 -4.60
N ALA A 45 -27.72 13.60 -3.42
CA ALA A 45 -27.42 14.78 -2.60
C ALA A 45 -26.05 14.65 -1.91
N GLU A 46 -25.71 13.45 -1.42
CA GLU A 46 -24.37 13.17 -0.90
C GLU A 46 -23.33 13.31 -2.00
N ARG A 47 -23.58 12.73 -3.18
CA ARG A 47 -22.69 12.79 -4.34
C ARG A 47 -22.40 14.23 -4.76
N SER A 48 -23.45 15.04 -4.88
CA SER A 48 -23.33 16.46 -5.20
C SER A 48 -22.51 17.21 -4.14
N ALA A 49 -22.78 16.98 -2.85
CA ALA A 49 -22.05 17.62 -1.77
C ALA A 49 -20.57 17.18 -1.73
N PHE A 50 -20.27 15.90 -1.99
CA PHE A 50 -18.92 15.37 -2.08
C PHE A 50 -18.12 16.04 -3.21
N LEU A 51 -18.68 16.12 -4.42
CA LEU A 51 -18.04 16.80 -5.55
C LEU A 51 -17.77 18.29 -5.27
N GLN A 52 -18.58 18.94 -4.45
CA GLN A 52 -18.39 20.34 -4.05
C GLN A 52 -17.21 20.56 -3.09
N LEU A 53 -16.73 19.51 -2.40
CA LEU A 53 -15.56 19.58 -1.52
C LEU A 53 -14.27 19.89 -2.30
N PHE A 54 -14.18 19.43 -3.55
CA PHE A 54 -12.99 19.56 -4.39
C PHE A 54 -13.01 20.81 -5.28
N LYS A 55 -14.08 21.61 -5.22
CA LYS A 55 -14.11 22.86 -5.98
C LYS A 55 -13.23 23.91 -5.31
N PRO A 56 -12.33 24.58 -6.06
CA PRO A 56 -11.53 25.67 -5.53
C PRO A 56 -12.40 26.75 -4.87
N SER A 57 -12.05 27.14 -3.64
CA SER A 57 -12.75 28.19 -2.89
C SER A 57 -11.85 28.78 -1.80
N ALA A 58 -12.28 29.89 -1.18
CA ALA A 58 -11.58 30.49 -0.06
C ALA A 58 -11.59 29.56 1.18
N PRO A 59 -10.59 29.62 2.08
CA PRO A 59 -10.49 28.72 3.25
C PRO A 59 -11.74 28.65 4.13
N VAL A 60 -12.44 29.78 4.31
CA VAL A 60 -13.71 29.85 5.05
C VAL A 60 -14.82 29.02 4.41
N GLU A 61 -14.93 29.05 3.08
CA GLU A 61 -15.92 28.27 2.34
C GLU A 61 -15.56 26.78 2.31
N MET A 62 -14.26 26.46 2.18
CA MET A 62 -13.78 25.07 2.26
C MET A 62 -14.20 24.44 3.59
N ARG A 63 -13.92 25.10 4.72
CA ARG A 63 -14.32 24.64 6.05
C ARG A 63 -15.83 24.47 6.15
N ALA A 64 -16.60 25.49 5.77
CA ALA A 64 -18.05 25.48 5.87
C ALA A 64 -18.69 24.33 5.06
N ARG A 65 -18.21 24.07 3.83
CA ARG A 65 -18.72 22.96 3.00
C ARG A 65 -18.37 21.60 3.60
N ALA A 66 -17.15 21.43 4.12
CA ALA A 66 -16.72 20.20 4.75
C ALA A 66 -17.48 19.88 6.05
N GLU A 67 -17.76 20.89 6.86
CA GLU A 67 -18.57 20.77 8.08
C GLU A 67 -20.03 20.44 7.74
N ALA A 68 -20.60 21.13 6.75
CA ALA A 68 -21.94 20.85 6.25
C ALA A 68 -22.05 19.41 5.70
N PHE A 69 -21.05 18.94 4.95
CA PHE A 69 -20.99 17.56 4.48
C PHE A 69 -20.97 16.57 5.64
N SER A 70 -20.04 16.74 6.59
CA SER A 70 -19.85 15.82 7.71
C SER A 70 -21.05 15.78 8.65
N SER A 71 -21.75 16.91 8.82
CA SER A 71 -22.95 16.99 9.64
C SER A 71 -24.17 16.39 8.94
N ARG A 72 -24.30 16.58 7.62
CA ARG A 72 -25.44 16.08 6.84
C ARG A 72 -25.32 14.59 6.54
N PHE A 73 -24.10 14.10 6.32
CA PHE A 73 -23.79 12.72 5.96
C PHE A 73 -22.82 12.09 6.96
N PRO A 74 -23.21 11.97 8.26
CA PRO A 74 -22.33 11.45 9.28
C PRO A 74 -21.98 9.96 9.06
N GLN A 75 -22.71 9.26 8.19
CA GLN A 75 -22.48 7.87 7.80
C GLN A 75 -21.77 7.71 6.45
N SER A 76 -21.30 8.81 5.87
CA SER A 76 -20.57 8.80 4.61
C SER A 76 -19.29 7.99 4.72
N ALA A 77 -18.95 7.27 3.66
CA ALA A 77 -17.65 6.64 3.50
C ALA A 77 -16.52 7.66 3.22
N PHE A 78 -16.87 8.91 2.90
CA PHE A 78 -15.98 9.95 2.38
C PHE A 78 -15.64 11.02 3.42
N LEU A 79 -15.78 10.70 4.70
CA LEU A 79 -15.49 11.61 5.79
C LEU A 79 -14.01 11.96 5.88
N ALA A 80 -13.11 11.06 5.46
CA ALA A 80 -11.67 11.33 5.45
C ALA A 80 -11.35 12.57 4.58
N GLN A 81 -11.94 12.63 3.39
CA GLN A 81 -11.79 13.74 2.44
C GLN A 81 -12.46 15.02 2.96
N ALA A 82 -13.65 14.91 3.57
CA ALA A 82 -14.31 16.05 4.19
C ALA A 82 -13.46 16.64 5.34
N TYR A 83 -12.94 15.79 6.23
CA TYR A 83 -12.06 16.23 7.31
C TYR A 83 -10.73 16.78 6.80
N GLU A 84 -10.17 16.25 5.72
CA GLU A 84 -8.99 16.84 5.06
C GLU A 84 -9.28 18.27 4.60
N VAL A 85 -10.39 18.49 3.88
CA VAL A 85 -10.78 19.81 3.38
C VAL A 85 -11.04 20.78 4.53
N ALA A 86 -11.68 20.32 5.62
CA ALA A 86 -11.86 21.12 6.84
C ALA A 86 -10.52 21.51 7.48
N ALA A 87 -9.59 20.55 7.63
CA ALA A 87 -8.27 20.79 8.18
C ALA A 87 -7.49 21.84 7.38
N ARG A 88 -7.48 21.70 6.05
CA ARG A 88 -6.84 22.65 5.12
C ARG A 88 -7.49 24.04 5.19
N GLY A 89 -8.82 24.10 5.29
CA GLY A 89 -9.55 25.35 5.53
C GLY A 89 -9.10 26.05 6.83
N CYS A 90 -9.04 25.31 7.94
CA CYS A 90 -8.56 25.83 9.23
C CYS A 90 -7.10 26.29 9.17
N PHE A 91 -6.19 25.54 8.54
CA PHE A 91 -4.81 25.97 8.34
C PHE A 91 -4.72 27.25 7.51
N GLY A 92 -5.59 27.39 6.50
CA GLY A 92 -5.77 28.60 5.69
C GLY A 92 -6.17 29.84 6.51
N LEU A 93 -6.93 29.64 7.58
CA LEU A 93 -7.41 30.67 8.49
C LEU A 93 -6.47 30.93 9.68
N GLY A 94 -5.43 30.11 9.87
CA GLY A 94 -4.55 30.16 11.04
C GLY A 94 -5.13 29.50 12.30
N GLU A 95 -6.22 28.74 12.17
CA GLU A 95 -6.88 28.02 13.27
C GLU A 95 -6.24 26.64 13.47
N TYR A 96 -4.99 26.61 13.92
CA TYR A 96 -4.17 25.40 13.89
C TYR A 96 -4.70 24.25 14.75
N ASP A 97 -5.16 24.50 15.98
CA ASP A 97 -5.64 23.43 16.87
C ASP A 97 -6.88 22.73 16.32
N VAL A 98 -7.82 23.52 15.79
CA VAL A 98 -9.04 23.01 15.13
C VAL A 98 -8.66 22.23 13.87
N GLY A 99 -7.73 22.77 13.07
CA GLY A 99 -7.23 22.10 11.88
C GLY A 99 -6.55 20.76 12.18
N LEU A 100 -5.72 20.69 13.24
CA LEU A 100 -5.08 19.46 13.68
C LEU A 100 -6.10 18.42 14.19
N SER A 101 -7.18 18.86 14.83
CA SER A 101 -8.28 17.97 15.24
C SER A 101 -8.98 17.34 14.02
N TYR A 102 -9.29 18.13 12.99
CA TYR A 102 -9.82 17.59 11.74
C TYR A 102 -8.82 16.69 11.02
N ALA A 103 -7.55 17.07 10.97
CA ALA A 103 -6.51 16.26 10.35
C ALA A 103 -6.37 14.90 11.04
N HIS A 104 -6.43 14.86 12.38
CA HIS A 104 -6.42 13.61 13.13
C HIS A 104 -7.59 12.70 12.76
N LYS A 105 -8.80 13.24 12.63
CA LYS A 105 -9.99 12.48 12.19
C LYS A 105 -9.84 11.95 10.76
N SER A 106 -9.24 12.73 9.87
CA SER A 106 -8.97 12.32 8.49
C SER A 106 -7.94 11.17 8.45
N LEU A 107 -6.78 11.37 9.08
CA LEU A 107 -5.67 10.41 9.10
C LEU A 107 -6.00 9.13 9.88
N ALA A 108 -6.96 9.17 10.81
CA ALA A 108 -7.48 7.96 11.45
C ALA A 108 -8.24 7.03 10.48
N LEU A 109 -8.85 7.60 9.43
CA LEU A 109 -9.57 6.86 8.39
C LEU A 109 -8.68 6.55 7.17
N LEU A 110 -7.81 7.47 6.80
CA LEU A 110 -6.91 7.35 5.66
C LEU A 110 -5.50 7.85 6.05
N PRO A 111 -4.68 7.01 6.70
CA PRO A 111 -3.37 7.41 7.20
C PRO A 111 -2.38 7.81 6.12
N GLU A 112 -2.40 7.11 4.97
CA GLU A 112 -1.44 7.29 3.88
C GLU A 112 -1.86 8.44 2.94
N ASN A 113 -1.86 9.66 3.49
CA ASN A 113 -2.24 10.88 2.79
C ASN A 113 -1.13 11.94 2.88
N PRO A 114 -0.11 11.89 2.01
CA PRO A 114 1.00 12.84 2.05
C PRO A 114 0.55 14.29 1.80
N LEU A 115 -0.55 14.52 1.05
CA LEU A 115 -1.09 15.86 0.84
C LEU A 115 -1.60 16.52 2.13
N LEU A 116 -2.00 15.73 3.12
CA LEU A 116 -2.40 16.19 4.45
C LEU A 116 -1.27 16.08 5.48
N LEU A 117 -0.46 15.02 5.45
CA LEU A 117 0.63 14.83 6.40
C LEU A 117 1.67 15.95 6.34
N VAL A 118 2.00 16.45 5.15
CA VAL A 118 2.97 17.54 4.98
C VAL A 118 2.52 18.84 5.69
N PRO A 119 1.32 19.40 5.41
CA PRO A 119 0.87 20.59 6.13
C PRO A 119 0.64 20.33 7.62
N VAL A 120 0.23 19.12 8.03
CA VAL A 120 0.14 18.76 9.45
C VAL A 120 1.51 18.84 10.14
N ALA A 121 2.55 18.28 9.53
CA ALA A 121 3.90 18.32 10.08
C ALA A 121 4.44 19.75 10.19
N ASP A 122 4.20 20.60 9.18
CA ASP A 122 4.60 22.01 9.24
C ASP A 122 3.86 22.77 10.35
N VAL A 123 2.54 22.59 10.47
CA VAL A 123 1.75 23.20 11.55
C VAL A 123 2.22 22.73 12.92
N GLN A 124 2.46 21.43 13.10
CA GLN A 124 3.00 20.87 14.35
C GLN A 124 4.36 21.44 14.71
N ALA A 125 5.28 21.57 13.74
CA ALA A 125 6.59 22.18 13.97
C ALA A 125 6.47 23.66 14.38
N ARG A 126 5.53 24.40 13.81
CA ARG A 126 5.25 25.80 14.22
C ARG A 126 4.68 25.89 15.64
N GLN A 127 3.86 24.92 16.02
CA GLN A 127 3.31 24.79 17.37
C GLN A 127 4.27 24.15 18.38
N SER A 128 5.53 23.88 18.00
CA SER A 128 6.54 23.20 18.82
C SER A 128 6.13 21.78 19.28
N LEU A 129 5.22 21.13 18.56
CA LEU A 129 4.82 19.74 18.74
C LEU A 129 5.86 18.81 18.07
N ASN A 130 7.11 18.90 18.51
CA ASN A 130 8.28 18.42 17.76
C ASN A 130 8.23 16.93 17.43
N SER A 131 7.90 16.08 18.41
CA SER A 131 7.85 14.62 18.20
C SER A 131 6.81 14.22 17.15
N ALA A 132 5.64 14.85 17.17
CA ALA A 132 4.57 14.60 16.20
C ALA A 132 4.95 15.12 14.81
N ALA A 133 5.55 16.32 14.73
CA ALA A 133 6.02 16.89 13.47
C ALA A 133 7.08 16.01 12.81
N ILE A 134 8.04 15.49 13.58
CA ILE A 134 9.08 14.59 13.07
C ILE A 134 8.47 13.28 12.56
N ALA A 135 7.50 12.72 13.28
CA ALA A 135 6.81 11.49 12.89
C ALA A 135 6.03 11.67 11.59
N HIS A 136 5.12 12.65 11.51
CA HIS A 136 4.30 12.87 10.31
C HIS A 136 5.12 13.33 9.12
N ALA A 137 6.22 14.08 9.31
CA ALA A 137 7.11 14.42 8.20
C ALA A 137 7.84 13.20 7.64
N ARG A 138 8.23 12.24 8.49
CA ARG A 138 8.84 10.97 8.04
C ARG A 138 7.83 10.12 7.27
N GLU A 139 6.61 9.99 7.80
CA GLU A 139 5.52 9.28 7.12
C GLU A 139 5.19 9.93 5.76
N ALA A 140 5.09 11.26 5.71
CA ALA A 140 4.86 11.98 4.47
C ALA A 140 5.96 11.73 3.42
N LEU A 141 7.24 11.72 3.83
CA LEU A 141 8.35 11.46 2.92
C LEU A 141 8.32 10.01 2.38
N ASP A 142 8.06 9.03 3.25
CA ASP A 142 7.91 7.62 2.86
C ASP A 142 6.76 7.44 1.87
N ASP A 143 5.59 8.04 2.16
CA ASP A 143 4.43 7.98 1.27
C ASP A 143 4.69 8.69 -0.06
N LEU A 144 5.35 9.86 -0.06
CA LEU A 144 5.71 10.56 -1.29
C LEU A 144 6.62 9.71 -2.17
N ASP A 145 7.48 8.87 -1.60
CA ASP A 145 8.35 7.96 -2.35
C ASP A 145 7.63 6.70 -2.85
N ARG A 146 6.65 6.21 -2.10
CA ARG A 146 5.96 4.95 -2.38
C ARG A 146 4.71 5.13 -3.24
N PHE A 147 4.07 6.29 -3.26
CA PHE A 147 2.83 6.51 -4.01
C PHE A 147 3.05 7.26 -5.33
N ALA A 148 2.26 6.89 -6.33
CA ALA A 148 2.07 7.69 -7.54
C ALA A 148 1.27 8.96 -7.24
N GLY A 149 1.25 9.89 -8.20
CA GLY A 149 0.46 11.10 -8.08
C GLY A 149 -1.02 10.79 -7.92
N PRO A 150 -1.74 11.52 -7.05
CA PRO A 150 -3.17 11.34 -6.92
C PRO A 150 -3.91 11.93 -8.11
N ALA A 151 -5.09 11.37 -8.42
CA ALA A 151 -5.96 11.80 -9.51
C ALA A 151 -6.43 13.27 -9.40
N SER A 152 -6.29 13.88 -8.23
CA SER A 152 -6.55 15.31 -7.99
C SER A 152 -5.44 16.23 -8.52
N VAL A 153 -4.29 15.68 -8.95
CA VAL A 153 -3.15 16.40 -9.52
C VAL A 153 -2.89 15.84 -10.92
N ARG A 154 -2.69 16.74 -11.90
CA ARG A 154 -2.38 16.30 -13.27
C ARG A 154 -1.02 15.60 -13.29
N ASP A 155 -0.89 14.51 -14.06
CA ASP A 155 0.34 13.71 -14.11
C ASP A 155 1.59 14.55 -14.45
N GLU A 156 1.43 15.56 -15.32
CA GLU A 156 2.50 16.52 -15.70
C GLU A 156 2.93 17.45 -14.56
N ASP A 157 2.03 17.75 -13.61
CA ASP A 157 2.31 18.63 -12.47
C ASP A 157 2.89 17.86 -11.28
N TRP A 158 2.60 16.55 -11.19
CA TRP A 158 2.96 15.74 -10.03
C TRP A 158 4.45 15.77 -9.67
N PRO A 159 5.42 15.71 -10.61
CA PRO A 159 6.84 15.79 -10.26
C PRO A 159 7.19 17.07 -9.47
N ASN A 160 6.69 18.21 -9.93
CA ASN A 160 6.92 19.51 -9.28
C ASN A 160 6.20 19.60 -7.93
N VAL A 161 4.96 19.13 -7.86
CA VAL A 161 4.19 19.06 -6.61
C VAL A 161 4.89 18.18 -5.58
N LYS A 162 5.33 16.98 -5.97
CA LYS A 162 6.05 16.04 -5.13
C LYS A 162 7.35 16.65 -4.60
N GLN A 163 8.12 17.32 -5.44
CA GLN A 163 9.33 18.05 -5.03
C GLN A 163 9.02 19.13 -3.99
N GLN A 164 7.99 19.95 -4.20
CA GLN A 164 7.58 20.97 -3.23
C GLN A 164 7.14 20.36 -1.88
N LEU A 165 6.39 19.25 -1.92
CA LEU A 165 5.94 18.54 -0.72
C LEU A 165 7.11 17.93 0.04
N LYS A 166 8.07 17.31 -0.66
CA LYS A 166 9.30 16.78 -0.04
C LYS A 166 10.15 17.87 0.60
N SER A 167 10.28 19.03 -0.06
CA SER A 167 10.94 20.19 0.52
C SER A 167 10.26 20.60 1.83
N THR A 168 8.94 20.76 1.81
CA THR A 168 8.17 21.21 2.97
C THR A 168 8.24 20.21 4.13
N ALA A 169 8.14 18.91 3.84
CA ALA A 169 8.24 17.85 4.85
C ALA A 169 9.64 17.83 5.51
N ASN A 170 10.70 17.88 4.70
CA ASN A 170 12.06 17.94 5.20
C ASN A 170 12.34 19.21 6.02
N PHE A 171 11.78 20.35 5.60
CA PHE A 171 11.86 21.59 6.35
C PHE A 171 11.15 21.50 7.71
N ALA A 172 9.91 21.01 7.74
CA ALA A 172 9.16 20.82 8.99
C ALA A 172 9.90 19.88 9.96
N LYS A 173 10.42 18.76 9.45
CA LYS A 173 11.26 17.82 10.20
C LYS A 173 12.52 18.48 10.74
N GLY A 174 13.25 19.21 9.89
CA GLY A 174 14.48 19.91 10.24
C GLY A 174 14.26 20.95 11.34
N ARG A 175 13.21 21.76 11.21
CA ARG A 175 12.76 22.74 12.22
C ARG A 175 12.43 22.07 13.55
N ALA A 176 11.60 21.04 13.54
CA ALA A 176 11.19 20.32 14.75
C ALA A 176 12.38 19.66 15.46
N LEU A 177 13.33 19.10 14.71
CA LEU A 177 14.57 18.55 15.25
C LEU A 177 15.45 19.62 15.90
N LEU A 178 15.59 20.79 15.28
CA LEU A 178 16.33 21.91 15.86
C LEU A 178 15.67 22.36 17.17
N GLN A 179 14.35 22.55 17.18
CA GLN A 179 13.60 22.93 18.38
C GLN A 179 13.75 21.88 19.49
N ALA A 180 13.62 20.59 19.15
CA ALA A 180 13.84 19.49 20.08
C ALA A 180 15.26 19.51 20.66
N ALA A 181 16.28 19.75 19.82
CA ALA A 181 17.67 19.83 20.25
C ALA A 181 17.92 20.99 21.22
N LEU A 182 17.32 22.15 20.97
CA LEU A 182 17.48 23.34 21.83
C LEU A 182 16.83 23.16 23.21
N SER A 183 15.84 22.27 23.33
CA SER A 183 15.24 21.87 24.61
C SER A 183 16.02 20.80 25.36
N GLN A 184 17.06 20.21 24.76
CA GLN A 184 17.91 19.20 25.40
C GLN A 184 19.18 19.82 26.00
N PRO A 185 19.71 19.25 27.10
CA PRO A 185 21.04 19.63 27.60
C PRO A 185 22.12 19.30 26.56
N VAL A 186 23.29 19.93 26.69
CA VAL A 186 24.45 19.61 25.84
C VAL A 186 24.86 18.15 26.08
N GLY A 187 24.89 17.35 25.02
CA GLY A 187 25.17 15.93 25.07
C GLY A 187 24.88 15.24 23.74
N GLU A 188 25.01 13.92 23.73
CA GLU A 188 24.88 13.08 22.52
C GLU A 188 23.52 13.21 21.83
N THR A 189 22.42 13.16 22.59
CA THR A 189 21.06 13.31 22.06
C THR A 189 20.83 14.65 21.38
N ARG A 190 21.31 15.74 21.98
CA ARG A 190 21.25 17.08 21.38
C ARG A 190 22.04 17.12 20.08
N TRP A 191 23.25 16.56 20.08
CA TRP A 191 24.09 16.49 18.88
C TRP A 191 23.43 15.69 17.76
N GLU A 192 22.82 14.54 18.07
CA GLU A 192 22.11 13.71 17.09
C GLU A 192 20.92 14.46 16.47
N PHE A 193 20.10 15.14 17.28
CA PHE A 193 19.00 15.96 16.77
C PHE A 193 19.50 17.09 15.88
N LEU A 194 20.57 17.78 16.25
CA LEU A 194 21.15 18.84 15.43
C LEU A 194 21.71 18.31 14.09
N LYS A 195 22.41 17.17 14.11
CA LYS A 195 22.92 16.53 12.89
C LYS A 195 21.77 16.12 11.96
N ASN A 196 20.73 15.51 12.51
CA ASN A 196 19.54 15.12 11.74
C ASN A 196 18.74 16.33 11.25
N SER A 197 18.74 17.43 12.02
CA SER A 197 18.15 18.71 11.63
C SER A 197 18.87 19.29 10.41
N GLU A 198 20.20 19.42 10.48
CA GLU A 198 21.03 19.89 9.37
C GLU A 198 20.82 19.04 8.11
N ALA A 199 20.89 17.71 8.23
CA ALA A 199 20.67 16.81 7.10
C ALA A 199 19.28 17.00 6.45
N SER A 200 18.24 17.12 7.26
CA SER A 200 16.87 17.35 6.73
C SER A 200 16.74 18.72 6.07
N LEU A 201 17.37 19.77 6.62
CA LEU A 201 17.31 21.13 6.04
C LEU A 201 18.10 21.24 4.73
N VAL A 202 19.23 20.53 4.62
CA VAL A 202 19.99 20.41 3.36
C VAL A 202 19.14 19.71 2.30
N GLU A 203 18.46 18.61 2.66
CA GLU A 203 17.55 17.91 1.75
C GLU A 203 16.38 18.80 1.32
N ALA A 204 15.85 19.62 2.23
CA ALA A 204 14.81 20.59 1.90
C ALA A 204 15.28 21.62 0.86
N LEU A 205 16.51 22.15 1.00
CA LEU A 205 17.12 23.05 0.00
C LEU A 205 17.40 22.38 -1.34
N HIS A 206 17.72 21.07 -1.34
CA HIS A 206 17.91 20.32 -2.57
C HIS A 206 16.63 20.33 -3.41
N PHE A 207 15.46 20.16 -2.75
CA PHE A 207 14.17 20.23 -3.41
C PHE A 207 13.69 21.67 -3.69
N ASN A 208 14.01 22.65 -2.85
CA ASN A 208 13.65 24.07 -3.07
C ASN A 208 14.74 25.02 -2.56
N ASN A 209 15.69 25.36 -3.44
CA ASN A 209 16.81 26.23 -3.08
C ASN A 209 16.50 27.73 -3.03
N GLN A 210 15.26 28.13 -3.38
CA GLN A 210 14.83 29.53 -3.35
C GLN A 210 14.18 29.92 -2.01
N ASP A 211 13.94 28.96 -1.12
CA ASP A 211 13.32 29.23 0.17
C ASP A 211 14.36 29.70 1.20
N LEU A 212 14.38 31.02 1.41
CA LEU A 212 15.29 31.71 2.32
C LEU A 212 15.02 31.37 3.79
N GLU A 213 13.83 30.88 4.13
CA GLU A 213 13.51 30.44 5.48
C GLU A 213 14.28 29.16 5.82
N ILE A 214 14.39 28.23 4.86
CA ILE A 214 15.18 27.02 5.00
C ILE A 214 16.65 27.37 5.22
N ALA A 215 17.20 28.29 4.43
CA ALA A 215 18.58 28.76 4.58
C ALA A 215 18.81 29.37 5.98
N TYR A 216 17.89 30.19 6.48
CA TYR A 216 18.02 30.78 7.81
C TYR A 216 18.00 29.72 8.93
N VAL A 217 17.07 28.76 8.87
CA VAL A 217 16.97 27.70 9.89
C VAL A 217 18.18 26.75 9.83
N LEU A 218 18.70 26.47 8.63
CA LEU A 218 19.94 25.71 8.44
C LEU A 218 21.13 26.43 9.12
N GLY A 219 21.23 27.75 8.98
CA GLY A 219 22.25 28.55 9.65
C GLY A 219 22.18 28.42 11.18
N LEU A 220 20.98 28.39 11.76
CA LEU A 220 20.80 28.17 13.21
C LEU A 220 21.23 26.77 13.65
N ALA A 221 20.90 25.73 12.88
CA ALA A 221 21.31 24.36 13.16
C ALA A 221 22.83 24.20 13.09
N GLN A 222 23.46 24.73 12.05
CA GLN A 222 24.91 24.72 11.86
C GLN A 222 25.64 25.49 12.96
N LEU A 223 25.14 26.69 13.32
CA LEU A 223 25.72 27.47 14.41
C LEU A 223 25.65 26.70 15.74
N SER A 224 24.52 26.03 15.99
CA SER A 224 24.32 25.19 17.17
C SER A 224 25.23 23.93 17.19
N LEU A 225 25.70 23.48 16.03
CA LEU A 225 26.70 22.42 15.87
C LEU A 225 28.14 22.92 15.99
N GLY A 226 28.37 24.22 16.16
CA GLY A 226 29.70 24.83 16.16
C GLY A 226 30.28 25.05 14.75
N LYS A 227 29.48 24.88 13.69
CA LYS A 227 29.87 25.07 12.28
C LYS A 227 29.70 26.53 11.86
N ALA A 228 30.48 27.42 12.48
CA ALA A 228 30.31 28.87 12.34
C ALA A 228 30.51 29.38 10.90
N MET A 229 31.43 28.78 10.14
CA MET A 229 31.69 29.15 8.74
C MET A 229 30.50 28.81 7.84
N GLU A 230 29.96 27.59 7.96
CA GLU A 230 28.80 27.10 7.23
C GLU A 230 27.56 27.91 7.57
N ALA A 231 27.33 28.14 8.87
CA ALA A 231 26.23 28.99 9.35
C ALA A 231 26.31 30.41 8.76
N GLY A 232 27.52 30.96 8.66
CA GLY A 232 27.75 32.25 8.01
C GLY A 232 27.32 32.26 6.54
N ASN A 233 27.57 31.18 5.80
CA ASN A 233 27.14 31.06 4.40
C ASN A 233 25.60 31.04 4.30
N SER A 234 24.94 30.26 5.15
CA SER A 234 23.48 30.15 5.19
C SER A 234 22.79 31.47 5.58
N PHE A 235 23.30 32.19 6.58
CA PHE A 235 22.76 33.50 6.95
C PHE A 235 23.04 34.56 5.88
N ALA A 236 24.18 34.50 5.18
CA ALA A 236 24.47 35.40 4.06
C ALA A 236 23.41 35.27 2.96
N ALA A 237 22.99 34.05 2.62
CA ALA A 237 21.91 33.79 1.68
C ALA A 237 20.58 34.41 2.15
N ALA A 238 20.17 34.15 3.40
CA ALA A 238 18.94 34.69 3.97
C ALA A 238 18.93 36.23 4.05
N TYR A 239 20.09 36.84 4.33
CA TYR A 239 20.28 38.30 4.36
C TYR A 239 20.21 38.93 2.97
N ARG A 240 21.01 38.43 2.01
CA ARG A 240 21.08 38.96 0.64
C ARG A 240 19.77 38.78 -0.13
N GLY A 241 19.02 37.73 0.19
CA GLY A 241 17.72 37.46 -0.44
C GLY A 241 16.57 38.39 0.02
N GLY A 242 16.78 39.28 0.99
CA GLY A 242 15.81 40.32 1.35
C GLY A 242 14.54 39.82 2.04
N SER A 243 14.61 38.68 2.75
CA SER A 243 13.48 38.13 3.51
C SER A 243 13.16 38.95 4.78
N GLU A 244 11.99 38.73 5.39
CA GLU A 244 11.67 39.26 6.74
C GLU A 244 12.69 38.84 7.81
N LEU A 245 13.46 37.78 7.54
CA LEU A 245 14.52 37.27 8.40
C LEU A 245 15.87 37.95 8.18
N ALA A 246 16.00 38.81 7.16
CA ALA A 246 17.26 39.48 6.83
C ALA A 246 17.87 40.28 8.01
N PRO A 247 17.11 41.03 8.83
CA PRO A 247 17.69 41.69 10.01
C PRO A 247 18.28 40.70 11.02
N LYS A 248 17.58 39.60 11.30
CA LYS A 248 18.06 38.56 12.21
C LYS A 248 19.27 37.81 11.64
N ALA A 249 19.27 37.57 10.33
CA ALA A 249 20.40 36.96 9.63
C ALA A 249 21.64 37.86 9.71
N LEU A 250 21.48 39.18 9.55
CA LEU A 250 22.56 40.15 9.69
C LEU A 250 23.17 40.16 11.10
N ASP A 251 22.35 40.10 12.14
CA ASP A 251 22.85 40.04 13.53
C ASP A 251 23.65 38.76 13.80
N ASN A 252 23.19 37.62 13.29
CA ASN A 252 23.94 36.36 13.36
C ASN A 252 25.26 36.44 12.58
N LEU A 253 25.23 37.00 11.36
CA LEU A 253 26.43 37.21 10.54
C LEU A 253 27.48 38.07 11.26
N ARG A 254 27.06 39.18 11.89
CA ARG A 254 27.96 40.05 12.66
C ARG A 254 28.57 39.31 13.86
N THR A 255 27.79 38.47 14.51
CA THR A 255 28.26 37.63 15.63
C THR A 255 29.30 36.62 15.16
N ILE A 256 29.00 35.90 14.08
CA ILE A 256 29.91 34.92 13.46
C ILE A 256 31.20 35.61 12.95
N TYR A 257 31.09 36.79 12.34
CA TYR A 257 32.25 37.55 11.87
C TYR A 257 33.19 37.91 13.03
N ARG A 258 32.65 38.41 14.15
CA ARG A 258 33.45 38.71 15.35
C ARG A 258 34.11 37.46 15.94
N LEU A 259 33.42 36.31 15.87
CA LEU A 259 33.94 35.03 16.36
C LEU A 259 35.11 34.52 15.50
N LEU A 260 34.98 34.57 14.18
CA LEU A 260 35.96 34.03 13.24
C LEU A 260 37.13 34.98 12.96
N TYR A 261 36.88 36.29 13.02
CA TYR A 261 37.86 37.34 12.71
C TYR A 261 37.99 38.35 13.86
N PRO A 262 38.42 37.91 15.06
CA PRO A 262 38.51 38.79 16.24
C PRO A 262 39.50 39.96 16.05
N SER A 263 40.48 39.80 15.16
CA SER A 263 41.47 40.83 14.82
C SER A 263 41.14 41.60 13.53
N ALA A 264 39.93 41.42 12.96
CA ALA A 264 39.45 42.11 11.75
C ALA A 264 40.41 42.00 10.54
N THR A 265 40.95 40.80 10.27
CA THR A 265 41.91 40.57 9.17
C THR A 265 41.30 40.74 7.77
N ILE A 266 39.98 40.70 7.63
CA ILE A 266 39.21 41.06 6.43
C ILE A 266 38.04 41.95 6.83
N SER A 267 37.51 42.78 5.94
CA SER A 267 36.30 43.57 6.25
C SER A 267 35.04 42.70 6.33
N PHE A 268 34.00 43.20 6.98
CA PHE A 268 32.71 42.53 7.05
C PHE A 268 32.09 42.33 5.66
N GLU A 269 32.27 43.29 4.77
CA GLU A 269 31.81 43.23 3.37
C GLU A 269 32.52 42.12 2.60
N THR A 270 33.84 41.96 2.78
CA THR A 270 34.61 40.87 2.18
C THR A 270 34.17 39.51 2.73
N PHE A 271 33.99 39.40 4.06
CA PHE A 271 33.45 38.19 4.69
C PHE A 271 32.09 37.81 4.10
N LEU A 272 31.17 38.78 3.99
CA LEU A 272 29.82 38.58 3.47
C LEU A 272 29.84 38.14 2.00
N GLN A 273 30.70 38.75 1.17
CA GLN A 273 30.87 38.36 -0.23
C GLN A 273 31.35 36.91 -0.33
N GLN A 274 32.43 36.56 0.38
CA GLN A 274 32.95 35.19 0.38
C GLN A 274 31.93 34.17 0.89
N ALA A 275 31.12 34.54 1.90
CA ALA A 275 30.05 33.68 2.40
C ALA A 275 28.96 33.42 1.36
N THR A 276 28.63 34.43 0.56
CA THR A 276 27.68 34.32 -0.56
C THR A 276 28.23 33.46 -1.70
N ASP A 277 29.53 33.59 -2.00
CA ASP A 277 30.19 32.77 -3.03
C ASP A 277 30.25 31.29 -2.62
N ARG A 278 30.55 31.02 -1.34
CA ARG A 278 30.52 29.66 -0.78
C ARG A 278 29.10 29.06 -0.80
N TRP A 279 28.07 29.85 -0.49
CA TRP A 279 26.68 29.40 -0.61
C TRP A 279 26.31 29.02 -2.04
N THR A 280 26.67 29.84 -3.02
CA THR A 280 26.43 29.54 -4.44
C THR A 280 27.11 28.24 -4.85
N THR A 281 28.36 28.02 -4.40
CA THR A 281 29.10 26.78 -4.65
C THR A 281 28.42 25.57 -4.00
N PHE A 282 27.94 25.71 -2.76
CA PHE A 282 27.19 24.66 -2.07
C PHE A 282 25.94 24.22 -2.85
N LEU A 283 25.14 25.17 -3.34
CA LEU A 283 23.95 24.86 -4.14
C LEU A 283 24.28 24.15 -5.47
N GLN A 284 25.37 24.56 -6.13
CA GLN A 284 25.84 23.92 -7.38
C GLN A 284 26.37 22.50 -7.18
N ASN A 285 27.01 22.23 -6.03
CA ASN A 285 27.49 20.89 -5.71
C ASN A 285 26.34 19.97 -5.28
N SER A 286 25.35 20.51 -4.57
CA SER A 286 24.13 19.78 -4.20
C SER A 286 23.31 19.34 -5.42
N SER A 287 23.29 20.12 -6.51
CA SER A 287 22.57 19.75 -7.74
C SER A 287 23.28 18.70 -8.61
N LYS A 288 24.59 18.45 -8.41
CA LYS A 288 25.38 17.46 -9.16
C LYS A 288 25.45 16.08 -8.51
N SER A 289 24.99 15.93 -7.27
CA SER A 289 25.11 14.71 -6.46
C SER A 289 24.08 13.60 -6.83
N THR A 290 23.28 13.76 -7.87
CA THR A 290 22.22 12.79 -8.24
C THR A 290 22.68 11.69 -9.19
N ASP A 291 23.93 11.68 -9.64
CA ASP A 291 24.46 10.61 -10.49
C ASP A 291 25.47 9.72 -9.76
N LYS A 292 25.14 8.42 -9.77
CA LYS A 292 25.96 7.21 -9.49
C LYS A 292 25.83 6.55 -8.11
N LYS A 293 25.02 5.49 -8.10
CA LYS A 293 25.60 4.15 -7.96
C LYS A 293 25.56 3.47 -9.32
N SER A 294 26.72 3.38 -9.97
CA SER A 294 26.93 2.48 -11.10
C SER A 294 26.91 1.06 -10.56
N HIS A 295 25.81 0.35 -10.77
CA HIS A 295 25.80 -1.10 -10.59
C HIS A 295 26.68 -1.71 -11.68
N THR A 296 27.59 -2.59 -11.25
CA THR A 296 28.37 -3.50 -12.09
C THR A 296 27.45 -4.19 -13.08
N GLU A 297 27.87 -4.32 -14.34
CA GLU A 297 27.12 -5.12 -15.33
C GLU A 297 26.88 -6.52 -14.76
N PRO A 298 25.62 -6.97 -14.64
CA PRO A 298 25.36 -8.32 -14.16
C PRO A 298 25.77 -9.33 -15.23
N THR A 299 26.52 -10.34 -14.79
CA THR A 299 26.63 -11.65 -15.45
C THR A 299 25.23 -12.08 -15.94
N ALA A 300 25.16 -12.64 -17.15
CA ALA A 300 23.92 -12.91 -17.88
C ALA A 300 22.73 -13.27 -16.97
N ILE A 301 21.79 -12.33 -16.83
CA ILE A 301 20.56 -12.48 -16.06
C ILE A 301 19.68 -13.52 -16.77
N ALA A 302 19.81 -14.77 -16.36
CA ALA A 302 19.11 -15.89 -16.94
C ALA A 302 18.35 -16.68 -15.88
N TYR A 303 17.19 -17.18 -16.30
CA TYR A 303 16.29 -18.00 -15.49
C TYR A 303 16.45 -19.44 -15.91
N PHE A 304 16.63 -20.34 -14.97
CA PHE A 304 16.67 -21.79 -15.25
C PHE A 304 15.37 -22.50 -14.91
N GLY A 305 14.45 -21.85 -14.19
CA GLY A 305 13.15 -22.40 -13.81
C GLY A 305 13.23 -23.34 -12.62
N SER A 306 12.06 -23.67 -12.08
CA SER A 306 11.90 -24.44 -10.84
C SER A 306 12.56 -25.82 -10.86
N ASP A 307 12.55 -26.50 -11.99
CA ASP A 307 13.13 -27.85 -12.14
C ASP A 307 14.65 -27.88 -11.89
N SER A 308 15.35 -26.78 -12.18
CA SER A 308 16.79 -26.67 -11.90
C SER A 308 17.11 -26.72 -10.41
N CYS A 309 16.17 -26.34 -9.54
CA CYS A 309 16.34 -26.32 -8.10
C CYS A 309 16.15 -27.71 -7.47
N ARG A 310 15.44 -28.62 -8.16
CA ARG A 310 14.94 -29.89 -7.58
C ARG A 310 16.03 -30.81 -7.08
N THR A 311 17.14 -30.94 -7.81
CA THR A 311 18.21 -31.89 -7.48
C THR A 311 18.91 -31.53 -6.17
N CYS A 312 19.19 -30.24 -5.94
CA CYS A 312 19.87 -29.76 -4.74
C CYS A 312 18.89 -29.47 -3.58
N HIS A 313 17.65 -29.10 -3.89
CA HIS A 313 16.63 -28.67 -2.92
C HIS A 313 15.38 -29.54 -2.93
N ALA A 314 15.53 -30.87 -2.99
CA ALA A 314 14.42 -31.81 -3.19
C ALA A 314 13.25 -31.66 -2.21
N GLU A 315 13.54 -31.48 -0.92
CA GLU A 315 12.52 -31.30 0.13
C GLU A 315 11.75 -29.99 -0.01
N ILE A 316 12.46 -28.89 -0.30
CA ILE A 316 11.86 -27.56 -0.53
C ILE A 316 11.01 -27.60 -1.79
N TYR A 317 11.53 -28.17 -2.88
CA TYR A 317 10.79 -28.33 -4.13
C TYR A 317 9.50 -29.13 -3.92
N LYS A 318 9.55 -30.23 -3.16
CA LYS A 318 8.36 -31.01 -2.79
C LYS A 318 7.35 -30.15 -2.02
N GLY A 319 7.78 -29.48 -0.95
CA GLY A 319 6.89 -28.60 -0.17
C GLY A 319 6.29 -27.46 -0.99
N TRP A 320 7.06 -26.85 -1.88
CA TRP A 320 6.60 -25.79 -2.79
C TRP A 320 5.60 -26.31 -3.83
N SER A 321 5.90 -27.42 -4.51
CA SER A 321 5.04 -27.99 -5.57
C SER A 321 3.64 -28.38 -5.06
N GLU A 322 3.53 -28.68 -3.76
CA GLU A 322 2.25 -28.97 -3.12
C GLU A 322 1.48 -27.72 -2.66
N SER A 323 2.13 -26.56 -2.63
CA SER A 323 1.58 -25.28 -2.17
C SER A 323 0.53 -24.70 -3.14
N GLY A 324 -0.18 -23.68 -2.67
CA GLY A 324 -1.11 -22.92 -3.53
C GLY A 324 -0.41 -22.06 -4.58
N MET A 325 0.83 -21.63 -4.33
CA MET A 325 1.62 -20.79 -5.25
C MET A 325 1.98 -21.56 -6.51
N ALA A 326 2.54 -22.77 -6.36
CA ALA A 326 2.84 -23.66 -7.47
C ALA A 326 1.58 -24.09 -8.25
N LYS A 327 0.44 -24.20 -7.56
CA LYS A 327 -0.84 -24.65 -8.14
C LYS A 327 -1.73 -23.50 -8.62
N MET A 328 -1.24 -22.27 -8.64
CA MET A 328 -2.05 -21.09 -8.97
C MET A 328 -2.49 -21.08 -10.44
N LEU A 329 -1.62 -21.51 -11.35
CA LEU A 329 -1.98 -21.85 -12.74
C LEU A 329 -1.41 -23.22 -13.04
N ARG A 330 -2.21 -24.09 -13.65
CA ARG A 330 -1.73 -25.38 -14.16
C ARG A 330 -2.35 -25.66 -15.52
N PRO A 331 -1.59 -26.26 -16.47
CA PRO A 331 -2.18 -26.79 -17.68
C PRO A 331 -3.21 -27.88 -17.34
N HIS A 332 -4.16 -28.08 -18.24
CA HIS A 332 -5.19 -29.09 -18.07
C HIS A 332 -4.57 -30.48 -17.88
N ALA A 333 -4.95 -31.09 -16.77
CA ALA A 333 -4.89 -32.53 -16.57
C ALA A 333 -6.14 -32.92 -15.79
N PRO A 334 -6.76 -34.10 -16.02
CA PRO A 334 -8.01 -34.47 -15.36
C PRO A 334 -7.94 -34.36 -13.83
N GLN A 335 -6.81 -34.75 -13.23
CA GLN A 335 -6.56 -34.67 -11.79
C GLN A 335 -6.42 -33.23 -11.24
N ASN A 336 -6.24 -32.23 -12.11
CA ASN A 336 -6.13 -30.83 -11.71
C ASN A 336 -7.52 -30.15 -11.57
N VAL A 337 -8.56 -30.74 -12.17
CA VAL A 337 -9.93 -30.21 -12.18
C VAL A 337 -10.66 -30.63 -10.90
N VAL A 338 -11.11 -29.64 -10.13
CA VAL A 338 -11.80 -29.82 -8.85
C VAL A 338 -13.31 -29.63 -8.99
N GLY A 339 -13.75 -28.89 -10.02
CA GLY A 339 -15.17 -28.59 -10.25
C GLY A 339 -16.00 -29.80 -10.64
N ASP A 340 -17.30 -29.71 -10.40
CA ASP A 340 -18.24 -30.76 -10.78
C ASP A 340 -18.72 -30.56 -12.23
N PHE A 341 -18.11 -31.30 -13.15
CA PHE A 341 -18.45 -31.34 -14.59
C PHE A 341 -19.42 -32.48 -14.94
N ARG A 342 -19.97 -33.19 -13.95
CA ARG A 342 -20.79 -34.39 -14.20
C ARG A 342 -22.20 -34.32 -13.64
N ASN A 343 -22.37 -33.83 -12.41
CA ASN A 343 -23.67 -33.88 -11.73
C ASN A 343 -24.31 -32.50 -11.59
N SER A 344 -23.61 -31.56 -10.96
CA SER A 344 -24.07 -30.17 -10.78
C SER A 344 -23.34 -29.26 -11.75
N ASN A 345 -23.53 -29.49 -13.04
CA ASN A 345 -22.67 -28.98 -14.11
C ASN A 345 -23.35 -27.94 -15.02
N GLU A 346 -24.46 -27.36 -14.57
CA GLU A 346 -25.18 -26.32 -15.32
C GLU A 346 -25.10 -24.97 -14.61
N PHE A 347 -24.98 -23.90 -15.39
CA PHE A 347 -25.04 -22.53 -14.90
C PHE A 347 -26.14 -21.75 -15.60
N TYR A 348 -26.92 -20.99 -14.83
CA TYR A 348 -28.08 -20.25 -15.30
C TYR A 348 -27.86 -18.74 -15.10
N LEU A 349 -28.11 -17.93 -16.13
CA LEU A 349 -28.22 -16.48 -15.99
C LEU A 349 -29.38 -16.15 -15.06
N GLY A 350 -29.14 -15.26 -14.09
CA GLY A 350 -30.09 -14.92 -13.02
C GLY A 350 -29.92 -15.73 -11.74
N ASP A 351 -29.03 -16.74 -11.73
CA ASP A 351 -28.51 -17.30 -10.48
C ASP A 351 -27.40 -16.37 -9.95
N ASP A 352 -27.54 -15.95 -8.69
CA ASP A 352 -26.64 -15.01 -8.03
C ASP A 352 -26.17 -15.57 -6.69
N ALA A 353 -24.86 -15.57 -6.50
CA ALA A 353 -24.22 -15.88 -5.23
C ALA A 353 -24.00 -14.59 -4.44
N ASP A 354 -24.31 -14.64 -3.15
CA ASP A 354 -24.03 -13.55 -2.21
C ASP A 354 -23.40 -14.10 -0.93
N TYR A 355 -22.59 -13.28 -0.28
CA TYR A 355 -21.99 -13.58 1.02
C TYR A 355 -22.21 -12.39 1.96
N HIS A 356 -23.20 -12.55 2.83
CA HIS A 356 -23.65 -11.50 3.74
C HIS A 356 -23.74 -12.06 5.17
N ASP A 357 -23.36 -11.28 6.18
CA ASP A 357 -23.33 -11.71 7.59
C ASP A 357 -22.62 -13.03 7.86
N GLY A 358 -21.54 -13.30 7.12
CA GLY A 358 -20.80 -14.56 7.25
C GLY A 358 -21.52 -15.78 6.69
N LYS A 359 -22.63 -15.58 5.97
CA LYS A 359 -23.46 -16.64 5.40
C LYS A 359 -23.44 -16.55 3.88
N PHE A 360 -23.25 -17.69 3.26
CA PHE A 360 -23.39 -17.84 1.82
C PHE A 360 -24.86 -18.06 1.46
N GLY A 361 -25.34 -17.33 0.46
CA GLY A 361 -26.68 -17.46 -0.12
C GLY A 361 -26.62 -17.62 -1.63
N MET A 362 -27.48 -18.48 -2.17
CA MET A 362 -27.71 -18.61 -3.61
C MET A 362 -29.12 -18.17 -3.93
N LYS A 363 -29.26 -17.07 -4.68
CA LYS A 363 -30.54 -16.57 -5.18
C LYS A 363 -30.75 -17.08 -6.59
N ARG A 364 -31.87 -17.76 -6.83
CA ARG A 364 -32.23 -18.30 -8.15
C ARG A 364 -33.41 -17.52 -8.72
N ALA A 365 -33.22 -16.82 -9.84
CA ALA A 365 -34.31 -16.12 -10.51
C ALA A 365 -35.36 -17.11 -11.04
N ARG A 366 -36.64 -16.69 -11.07
CA ARG A 366 -37.73 -17.53 -11.59
C ARG A 366 -37.64 -17.73 -13.10
N ASP A 367 -37.18 -16.72 -13.82
CA ASP A 367 -37.00 -16.64 -15.27
C ASP A 367 -35.54 -16.91 -15.69
N ARG A 368 -34.77 -17.60 -14.82
CA ARG A 368 -33.37 -17.94 -15.09
C ARG A 368 -33.24 -18.73 -16.39
N ARG A 369 -32.19 -18.44 -17.16
CA ARG A 369 -31.95 -19.04 -18.48
C ARG A 369 -30.66 -19.83 -18.44
N LEU A 370 -30.71 -21.08 -18.89
CA LEU A 370 -29.51 -21.91 -19.00
C LEU A 370 -28.51 -21.23 -19.93
N PHE A 371 -27.27 -21.06 -19.47
CA PHE A 371 -26.23 -20.32 -20.19
C PHE A 371 -24.96 -21.13 -20.43
N ALA A 372 -24.54 -21.95 -19.46
CA ALA A 372 -23.40 -22.83 -19.65
C ALA A 372 -23.65 -24.24 -19.13
N ARG A 373 -23.01 -25.21 -19.78
CA ARG A 373 -22.88 -26.59 -19.34
C ARG A 373 -21.41 -26.98 -19.29
N MET A 374 -20.98 -27.51 -18.16
CA MET A 374 -19.65 -28.04 -17.96
C MET A 374 -19.70 -29.54 -18.29
N ALA A 375 -18.92 -29.99 -19.25
CA ALA A 375 -19.00 -31.37 -19.77
C ALA A 375 -17.65 -32.07 -19.75
N VAL A 376 -17.69 -33.40 -19.64
CA VAL A 376 -16.52 -34.27 -19.84
C VAL A 376 -16.74 -35.08 -21.10
N ARG A 377 -15.80 -35.00 -22.05
CA ARG A 377 -15.79 -35.77 -23.30
C ARG A 377 -14.40 -36.38 -23.48
N GLN A 378 -14.32 -37.71 -23.56
CA GLN A 378 -13.04 -38.44 -23.71
C GLN A 378 -11.97 -37.96 -22.71
N ASP A 379 -12.33 -37.93 -21.42
CA ASP A 379 -11.49 -37.44 -20.30
C ASP A 379 -11.01 -35.98 -20.40
N ARG A 380 -11.53 -35.19 -21.33
CA ARG A 380 -11.29 -33.76 -21.42
C ARG A 380 -12.48 -32.96 -20.93
N HIS A 381 -12.19 -31.90 -20.19
CA HIS A 381 -13.20 -30.98 -19.65
C HIS A 381 -13.50 -29.85 -20.64
N TYR A 382 -14.76 -29.49 -20.76
CA TYR A 382 -15.27 -28.48 -21.68
C TYR A 382 -16.28 -27.56 -20.99
N PHE A 383 -16.35 -26.32 -21.46
CA PHE A 383 -17.47 -25.41 -21.25
C PHE A 383 -18.25 -25.29 -22.55
N ASP A 384 -19.50 -25.73 -22.54
CA ASP A 384 -20.45 -25.39 -23.59
C ASP A 384 -21.19 -24.12 -23.16
N ILE A 385 -21.11 -23.06 -23.96
CA ILE A 385 -21.66 -21.74 -23.66
C ILE A 385 -22.68 -21.36 -24.74
N LEU A 386 -23.86 -20.90 -24.33
CA LEU A 386 -24.87 -20.35 -25.21
C LEU A 386 -24.49 -18.90 -25.56
N GLN A 387 -24.24 -18.63 -26.84
CA GLN A 387 -23.81 -17.31 -27.33
C GLN A 387 -24.95 -16.51 -27.97
N SER A 388 -24.68 -15.26 -28.32
CA SER A 388 -25.66 -14.32 -28.89
C SER A 388 -26.25 -14.76 -30.22
N ASP A 389 -25.59 -15.67 -30.95
CA ASP A 389 -26.12 -16.31 -32.16
C ASP A 389 -27.21 -17.37 -31.88
N GLY A 390 -27.50 -17.64 -30.60
CA GLY A 390 -28.48 -18.62 -30.14
C GLY A 390 -27.99 -20.07 -30.20
N LYS A 391 -26.69 -20.30 -30.43
CA LYS A 391 -26.09 -21.64 -30.53
C LYS A 391 -25.17 -21.93 -29.35
N TRP A 392 -24.95 -23.23 -29.12
CA TRP A 392 -23.98 -23.74 -28.15
C TRP A 392 -22.59 -23.82 -28.78
N HIS A 393 -21.64 -23.14 -28.16
CA HIS A 393 -20.23 -23.18 -28.54
C HIS A 393 -19.43 -23.91 -27.46
N SER A 394 -18.59 -24.86 -27.87
CA SER A 394 -17.84 -25.71 -26.95
C SER A 394 -16.37 -25.30 -26.91
N TYR A 395 -15.87 -25.03 -25.71
CA TYR A 395 -14.49 -24.61 -25.47
C TYR A 395 -13.80 -25.61 -24.54
N PRO A 396 -12.60 -26.10 -24.90
CA PRO A 396 -11.84 -26.94 -24.00
C PRO A 396 -11.38 -26.14 -22.77
N VAL A 397 -11.24 -26.83 -21.65
CA VAL A 397 -10.45 -26.34 -20.53
C VAL A 397 -8.99 -26.64 -20.85
N ASP A 398 -8.18 -25.60 -21.04
CA ASP A 398 -6.74 -25.70 -21.28
C ASP A 398 -5.91 -25.38 -20.04
N TYR A 399 -6.48 -24.59 -19.12
CA TYR A 399 -5.86 -24.25 -17.84
C TYR A 399 -6.86 -24.28 -16.68
N THR A 400 -6.35 -24.64 -15.51
CA THR A 400 -7.01 -24.45 -14.21
C THR A 400 -6.30 -23.35 -13.43
N ILE A 401 -7.06 -22.46 -12.79
CA ILE A 401 -6.54 -21.33 -12.02
C ILE A 401 -7.05 -21.47 -10.58
N GLY A 402 -6.14 -21.49 -9.62
CA GLY A 402 -6.47 -21.75 -8.22
C GLY A 402 -6.78 -23.22 -7.92
N SER A 403 -6.89 -23.53 -6.62
CA SER A 403 -7.04 -24.90 -6.12
C SER A 403 -7.62 -25.04 -4.71
N LYS A 404 -7.54 -23.99 -3.87
CA LYS A 404 -7.85 -24.10 -2.42
C LYS A 404 -9.31 -23.83 -2.07
N PHE A 405 -9.84 -22.68 -2.51
CA PHE A 405 -11.17 -22.21 -2.12
C PHE A 405 -12.11 -22.04 -3.31
N GLU A 406 -11.51 -21.80 -4.47
CA GLU A 406 -12.17 -21.61 -5.75
C GLU A 406 -11.22 -22.10 -6.85
N GLN A 407 -11.81 -22.50 -7.98
CA GLN A 407 -11.07 -22.80 -9.19
C GLN A 407 -11.75 -22.17 -10.40
N ALA A 408 -11.01 -21.30 -11.08
CA ALA A 408 -11.35 -20.80 -12.40
C ALA A 408 -10.78 -21.73 -13.48
N TYR A 409 -11.29 -21.56 -14.69
CA TYR A 409 -10.89 -22.32 -15.86
C TYR A 409 -10.64 -21.35 -17.02
N ALA A 410 -9.76 -21.73 -17.94
CA ALA A 410 -9.48 -20.91 -19.12
C ALA A 410 -9.31 -21.78 -20.37
N THR A 411 -9.63 -21.19 -21.51
CA THR A 411 -9.40 -21.75 -22.85
C THR A 411 -8.25 -20.99 -23.52
N LYS A 412 -7.46 -21.69 -24.35
CA LYS A 412 -6.39 -21.09 -25.15
C LYS A 412 -6.82 -21.07 -26.62
N LEU A 413 -6.78 -19.88 -27.21
CA LEU A 413 -7.10 -19.68 -28.62
C LEU A 413 -5.90 -20.03 -29.52
N PRO A 414 -6.12 -20.29 -30.83
CA PRO A 414 -5.04 -20.60 -31.77
C PRO A 414 -3.97 -19.51 -31.90
N ASN A 415 -4.34 -18.24 -31.65
CA ASN A 415 -3.40 -17.11 -31.66
C ASN A 415 -2.55 -17.00 -30.39
N GLY A 416 -2.76 -17.88 -29.40
CA GLY A 416 -1.99 -17.92 -28.15
C GLY A 416 -2.66 -17.21 -26.97
N GLU A 417 -3.72 -16.43 -27.19
CA GLU A 417 -4.46 -15.77 -26.12
C GLU A 417 -5.14 -16.79 -25.20
N ILE A 418 -5.18 -16.48 -23.90
CA ILE A 418 -5.82 -17.32 -22.89
C ILE A 418 -6.97 -16.51 -22.29
N HIS A 419 -8.19 -17.03 -22.37
CA HIS A 419 -9.37 -16.37 -21.84
C HIS A 419 -9.97 -17.14 -20.68
N VAL A 420 -10.19 -16.45 -19.57
CA VAL A 420 -10.79 -16.99 -18.36
C VAL A 420 -12.30 -17.06 -18.54
N PHE A 421 -12.91 -18.23 -18.29
CA PHE A 421 -14.36 -18.37 -18.33
C PHE A 421 -15.02 -17.49 -17.26
N PRO A 422 -16.23 -16.95 -17.52
CA PRO A 422 -16.92 -16.07 -16.57
C PRO A 422 -17.51 -16.82 -15.38
N ILE A 423 -17.45 -18.16 -15.40
CA ILE A 423 -18.03 -19.07 -14.42
C ILE A 423 -16.91 -19.86 -13.75
N GLN A 424 -16.91 -19.87 -12.42
CA GLN A 424 -15.89 -20.52 -11.60
C GLN A 424 -16.52 -21.46 -10.58
N TYR A 425 -15.76 -22.44 -10.11
CA TYR A 425 -16.24 -23.40 -9.13
C TYR A 425 -15.79 -23.01 -7.72
N ASN A 426 -16.74 -22.68 -6.86
CA ASN A 426 -16.48 -22.46 -5.45
C ASN A 426 -16.35 -23.82 -4.73
N VAL A 427 -15.14 -24.13 -4.25
CA VAL A 427 -14.82 -25.43 -3.62
C VAL A 427 -15.49 -25.56 -2.25
N ARG A 428 -15.62 -24.46 -1.50
CA ARG A 428 -16.25 -24.47 -0.17
C ARG A 428 -17.73 -24.77 -0.23
N HIS A 429 -18.44 -24.12 -1.15
CA HIS A 429 -19.89 -24.19 -1.28
C HIS A 429 -20.35 -25.23 -2.30
N LYS A 430 -19.41 -25.80 -3.08
CA LYS A 430 -19.67 -26.78 -4.16
C LYS A 430 -20.68 -26.25 -5.18
N GLN A 431 -20.47 -25.01 -5.64
CA GLN A 431 -21.37 -24.33 -6.57
C GLN A 431 -20.58 -23.66 -7.69
N TRP A 432 -21.18 -23.59 -8.88
CA TRP A 432 -20.73 -22.74 -9.96
C TRP A 432 -21.25 -21.32 -9.76
N ILE A 433 -20.37 -20.32 -9.86
CA ILE A 433 -20.69 -18.93 -9.58
C ILE A 433 -20.16 -18.02 -10.68
N ASN A 434 -20.81 -16.86 -10.84
CA ASN A 434 -20.28 -15.74 -11.60
C ASN A 434 -19.30 -14.97 -10.71
N PHE A 435 -18.01 -15.25 -10.87
CA PHE A 435 -16.94 -14.68 -10.06
C PHE A 435 -16.83 -13.16 -10.20
N TRP A 436 -16.89 -12.65 -11.43
CA TRP A 436 -16.72 -11.23 -11.72
C TRP A 436 -17.78 -10.38 -11.02
N LYS A 437 -19.01 -10.89 -10.90
CA LYS A 437 -20.07 -10.22 -10.13
C LYS A 437 -19.78 -10.10 -8.63
N VAL A 438 -18.99 -11.02 -8.07
CA VAL A 438 -18.57 -10.98 -6.67
C VAL A 438 -17.54 -9.87 -6.44
N ILE A 439 -16.52 -9.77 -7.32
CA ILE A 439 -15.37 -8.90 -7.09
C ILE A 439 -15.50 -7.49 -7.71
N ASP A 440 -16.17 -7.34 -8.85
CA ASP A 440 -16.23 -6.07 -9.57
C ASP A 440 -17.34 -5.14 -9.09
N GLY A 441 -17.19 -3.83 -9.29
CA GLY A 441 -18.24 -2.85 -9.00
C GLY A 441 -19.57 -3.11 -9.72
N PRO A 442 -20.70 -2.59 -9.20
CA PRO A 442 -22.00 -2.66 -9.87
C PRO A 442 -21.93 -2.11 -11.31
N GLY A 443 -22.51 -2.84 -12.27
CA GLY A 443 -22.51 -2.43 -13.68
C GLY A 443 -21.23 -2.78 -14.45
N SER A 444 -20.28 -3.50 -13.84
CA SER A 444 -19.12 -4.04 -14.56
C SER A 444 -19.55 -4.91 -15.74
N GLU A 445 -18.90 -4.69 -16.89
CA GLU A 445 -19.09 -5.48 -18.09
C GLU A 445 -18.66 -6.94 -17.90
N ARG A 446 -17.59 -7.20 -17.13
CA ARG A 446 -17.13 -8.57 -16.83
C ARG A 446 -18.13 -9.34 -15.98
N ALA A 447 -18.90 -8.63 -15.15
CA ALA A 447 -19.94 -9.22 -14.32
C ALA A 447 -21.14 -9.72 -15.12
N ASP A 448 -21.26 -9.37 -16.41
CA ASP A 448 -22.23 -9.97 -17.33
C ASP A 448 -21.57 -11.11 -18.12
N PRO A 449 -21.87 -12.40 -17.83
CA PRO A 449 -21.22 -13.53 -18.52
C PRO A 449 -21.39 -13.53 -20.04
N ARG A 450 -22.41 -12.83 -20.56
CA ARG A 450 -22.68 -12.74 -22.00
C ARG A 450 -21.62 -11.96 -22.76
N THR A 451 -20.87 -11.08 -22.09
CA THR A 451 -19.80 -10.28 -22.71
C THR A 451 -18.56 -11.13 -23.02
N TRP A 452 -18.45 -12.30 -22.41
CA TRP A 452 -17.30 -13.19 -22.58
C TRP A 452 -17.05 -13.61 -24.03
N GLU A 453 -18.10 -13.72 -24.86
CA GLU A 453 -17.95 -14.07 -26.28
C GLU A 453 -17.15 -13.05 -27.09
N ARG A 454 -16.95 -11.83 -26.57
CA ARG A 454 -16.11 -10.79 -27.20
C ARG A 454 -14.62 -11.15 -27.17
N LEU A 455 -14.20 -11.97 -26.18
CA LEU A 455 -12.82 -12.42 -26.00
C LEU A 455 -11.81 -11.25 -26.08
N ASP A 456 -12.12 -10.14 -25.41
CA ASP A 456 -11.25 -8.96 -25.36
C ASP A 456 -10.38 -8.96 -24.08
N ALA A 457 -9.68 -7.84 -23.86
CA ALA A 457 -8.79 -7.65 -22.71
C ALA A 457 -9.46 -7.90 -21.35
N SER A 458 -10.79 -7.75 -21.24
CA SER A 458 -11.54 -7.95 -19.99
C SER A 458 -11.64 -9.43 -19.56
N THR A 459 -11.36 -10.35 -20.48
CA THR A 459 -11.36 -11.81 -20.22
C THR A 459 -9.97 -12.43 -20.35
N SER A 460 -8.98 -11.65 -20.80
CA SER A 460 -7.62 -12.10 -21.03
C SER A 460 -6.90 -12.43 -19.71
N TYR A 461 -6.46 -13.68 -19.58
CA TYR A 461 -5.66 -14.14 -18.46
C TYR A 461 -4.30 -13.45 -18.41
N GLN A 462 -3.65 -13.28 -19.57
CA GLN A 462 -2.39 -12.55 -19.67
C GLN A 462 -2.52 -11.12 -19.16
N ALA A 463 -3.62 -10.45 -19.52
CA ALA A 463 -3.85 -9.06 -19.18
C ALA A 463 -4.12 -8.85 -17.68
N ILE A 464 -4.94 -9.73 -17.10
CA ILE A 464 -5.52 -9.51 -15.78
C ILE A 464 -4.75 -10.31 -14.73
N CYS A 465 -4.52 -11.60 -14.95
CA CYS A 465 -4.14 -12.54 -13.89
C CYS A 465 -2.65 -12.92 -13.91
N ALA A 466 -2.05 -13.02 -15.09
CA ALA A 466 -0.78 -13.71 -15.28
C ALA A 466 0.36 -13.09 -14.48
N VAL A 467 0.35 -11.77 -14.27
CA VAL A 467 1.42 -11.07 -13.59
C VAL A 467 1.62 -11.50 -12.13
N CYS A 468 0.58 -12.04 -11.49
CA CYS A 468 0.63 -12.60 -10.14
C CYS A 468 0.65 -14.13 -10.11
N HIS A 469 0.19 -14.76 -11.18
CA HIS A 469 -0.17 -16.19 -11.20
C HIS A 469 0.74 -17.03 -12.11
N THR A 470 1.74 -16.41 -12.74
CA THR A 470 2.75 -17.07 -13.59
C THR A 470 4.15 -16.58 -13.24
N SER A 471 5.14 -17.26 -13.79
CA SER A 471 6.55 -16.98 -13.55
C SER A 471 7.26 -16.51 -14.81
N GLN A 472 8.11 -15.50 -14.63
CA GLN A 472 8.86 -14.80 -15.69
C GLN A 472 7.96 -14.34 -16.85
N LEU A 473 6.90 -13.59 -16.51
CA LEU A 473 6.01 -12.99 -17.49
C LEU A 473 6.73 -11.83 -18.19
N ARG A 474 6.72 -11.83 -19.52
CA ARG A 474 7.31 -10.78 -20.34
C ARG A 474 6.54 -10.52 -21.62
N ASN A 475 6.69 -9.32 -22.18
CA ASN A 475 6.38 -9.03 -23.55
C ASN A 475 7.53 -9.49 -24.45
N ALA A 476 7.29 -10.48 -25.29
CA ALA A 476 8.28 -11.08 -26.19
C ALA A 476 8.84 -10.10 -27.25
N LYS A 477 8.13 -9.01 -27.54
CA LYS A 477 8.59 -7.94 -28.46
C LYS A 477 9.34 -6.80 -27.75
N GLY A 478 9.48 -6.87 -26.42
CA GLY A 478 10.12 -5.84 -25.61
C GLY A 478 9.21 -4.63 -25.37
N GLY A 479 9.29 -4.07 -24.15
CA GLY A 479 8.59 -2.85 -23.73
C GLY A 479 7.05 -2.92 -23.73
N GLY A 480 6.42 -2.18 -22.81
CA GLY A 480 4.96 -2.06 -22.75
C GLY A 480 4.21 -3.35 -22.41
N PHE A 481 2.88 -3.23 -22.40
CA PHE A 481 1.96 -4.31 -22.07
C PHE A 481 0.98 -4.51 -23.24
N ASP A 482 1.46 -5.10 -24.33
CA ASP A 482 0.58 -5.58 -25.41
C ASP A 482 0.27 -7.05 -25.16
N VAL A 483 -0.97 -7.33 -24.76
CA VAL A 483 -1.47 -8.64 -24.34
C VAL A 483 -1.22 -9.74 -25.37
N ASN A 484 -1.16 -9.38 -26.66
CA ASN A 484 -0.93 -10.32 -27.76
C ASN A 484 0.52 -10.81 -27.84
N ASN A 485 1.44 -10.12 -27.17
CA ASN A 485 2.87 -10.45 -27.18
C ASN A 485 3.34 -10.97 -25.81
N VAL A 486 2.42 -11.16 -24.86
CA VAL A 486 2.76 -11.60 -23.50
C VAL A 486 2.93 -13.11 -23.44
N GLU A 487 4.08 -13.53 -22.93
CA GLU A 487 4.41 -14.94 -22.64
C GLU A 487 4.96 -15.09 -21.23
N PHE A 488 4.81 -16.28 -20.65
CA PHE A 488 5.41 -16.66 -19.37
C PHE A 488 6.22 -17.94 -19.55
N LYS A 489 7.23 -18.13 -18.70
CA LYS A 489 8.10 -19.31 -18.78
C LYS A 489 7.50 -20.52 -18.06
N GLU A 490 6.98 -20.33 -16.85
CA GLU A 490 6.35 -21.39 -16.06
C GLU A 490 4.95 -20.98 -15.56
N PRO A 491 3.98 -21.91 -15.56
CA PRO A 491 2.69 -21.68 -14.93
C PRO A 491 2.82 -21.75 -13.41
N GLY A 492 2.05 -20.93 -12.69
CA GLY A 492 2.15 -20.82 -11.24
C GLY A 492 3.29 -19.89 -10.81
N VAL A 493 3.44 -19.72 -9.49
CA VAL A 493 4.50 -18.89 -8.89
C VAL A 493 5.64 -19.80 -8.45
N ASP A 494 6.78 -19.67 -9.12
CA ASP A 494 7.95 -20.53 -8.97
C ASP A 494 8.97 -20.01 -7.94
N CYS A 495 10.12 -20.67 -7.88
CA CYS A 495 11.23 -20.30 -7.01
C CYS A 495 11.81 -18.92 -7.36
N GLU A 496 11.97 -18.63 -8.64
CA GLU A 496 12.64 -17.44 -9.16
C GLU A 496 11.76 -16.17 -9.05
N MET A 497 10.44 -16.31 -8.83
CA MET A 497 9.54 -15.20 -8.48
C MET A 497 9.80 -14.61 -7.08
N CYS A 498 10.42 -15.38 -6.18
CA CYS A 498 10.76 -14.94 -4.82
C CYS A 498 12.27 -14.83 -4.59
N HIS A 499 13.07 -15.65 -5.27
CA HIS A 499 14.52 -15.63 -5.14
C HIS A 499 15.23 -14.89 -6.28
N GLY A 500 14.57 -14.67 -7.41
CA GLY A 500 15.19 -14.08 -8.60
C GLY A 500 15.93 -15.10 -9.46
N PRO A 501 16.61 -14.63 -10.53
CA PRO A 501 17.26 -15.48 -11.53
C PRO A 501 18.26 -16.45 -10.89
N SER A 502 18.14 -17.73 -11.23
CA SER A 502 18.96 -18.79 -10.63
C SER A 502 20.14 -19.26 -11.47
N ALA A 503 20.26 -18.84 -12.74
CA ALA A 503 21.24 -19.42 -13.67
C ALA A 503 22.69 -19.32 -13.15
N GLY A 504 23.13 -18.13 -12.72
CA GLY A 504 24.48 -17.94 -12.18
C GLY A 504 24.75 -18.85 -10.99
N HIS A 505 23.81 -18.91 -10.05
CA HIS A 505 23.91 -19.79 -8.87
C HIS A 505 24.00 -21.27 -9.24
N VAL A 506 23.17 -21.74 -10.18
CA VAL A 506 23.19 -23.14 -10.60
C VAL A 506 24.52 -23.48 -11.30
N ILE A 507 25.06 -22.58 -12.12
CA ILE A 507 26.35 -22.77 -12.80
C ILE A 507 27.47 -22.82 -11.75
N GLU A 508 27.59 -21.81 -10.89
CA GLU A 508 28.62 -21.73 -9.84
C GLU A 508 28.62 -22.98 -8.93
N MET A 509 27.44 -23.43 -8.51
CA MET A 509 27.33 -24.60 -7.63
C MET A 509 27.69 -25.91 -8.34
N ASN A 510 27.33 -26.07 -9.62
CA ASN A 510 27.72 -27.26 -10.40
C ASN A 510 29.24 -27.27 -10.69
N GLU A 511 29.83 -26.11 -10.92
CA GLU A 511 31.27 -25.95 -11.18
C GLU A 511 32.11 -25.93 -9.90
N HIS A 512 31.47 -25.95 -8.72
CA HIS A 512 32.11 -25.85 -7.39
C HIS A 512 32.91 -24.54 -7.21
N ASP A 513 32.48 -23.46 -7.87
CA ASP A 513 33.12 -22.15 -7.87
C ASP A 513 32.21 -21.10 -7.20
N TYR A 514 31.86 -21.35 -5.95
CA TYR A 514 30.94 -20.47 -5.22
C TYR A 514 31.61 -19.15 -4.83
N HIS A 515 30.94 -18.04 -5.16
CA HIS A 515 31.33 -16.70 -4.74
C HIS A 515 30.35 -16.10 -3.73
N PRO A 516 30.83 -15.48 -2.63
CA PRO A 516 29.97 -14.70 -1.75
C PRO A 516 29.31 -13.55 -2.50
N LYS A 517 28.00 -13.37 -2.27
CA LYS A 517 27.18 -12.31 -2.87
C LYS A 517 26.39 -11.56 -1.82
N GLU A 518 25.92 -10.36 -2.16
CA GLU A 518 25.08 -9.59 -1.26
C GLU A 518 23.74 -10.32 -1.00
N PRO A 519 23.10 -10.12 0.17
CA PRO A 519 21.85 -10.82 0.50
C PRO A 519 20.71 -10.63 -0.52
N LEU A 520 20.67 -9.47 -1.18
CA LEU A 520 19.68 -9.13 -2.20
C LEU A 520 20.07 -9.56 -3.62
N ASP A 521 21.33 -9.95 -3.85
CA ASP A 521 21.72 -10.48 -5.15
C ASP A 521 20.99 -11.82 -5.36
N PRO A 522 20.41 -12.10 -6.55
CA PRO A 522 19.76 -13.37 -6.80
C PRO A 522 20.73 -14.57 -6.70
N PRO A 523 20.29 -15.75 -6.22
CA PRO A 523 19.03 -16.01 -5.52
C PRO A 523 18.98 -15.33 -4.14
N VAL A 524 17.96 -14.53 -3.84
CA VAL A 524 17.87 -13.74 -2.59
C VAL A 524 17.91 -14.62 -1.34
N ASN A 525 18.67 -14.15 -0.34
CA ASN A 525 18.76 -14.79 0.96
C ASN A 525 17.86 -14.09 2.00
N PHE A 526 16.68 -14.65 2.22
CA PHE A 526 15.69 -14.14 3.17
C PHE A 526 16.17 -14.09 4.63
N HIS A 527 17.20 -14.84 5.01
CA HIS A 527 17.75 -14.83 6.37
C HIS A 527 18.67 -13.63 6.62
N LYS A 528 19.08 -12.91 5.57
CA LYS A 528 20.07 -11.82 5.64
C LYS A 528 19.53 -10.48 5.13
N ILE A 529 18.23 -10.38 4.86
CA ILE A 529 17.56 -9.12 4.49
C ILE A 529 16.63 -8.67 5.61
N ASP A 530 16.39 -7.37 5.69
CA ASP A 530 15.42 -6.81 6.64
C ASP A 530 13.97 -7.16 6.25
N SER A 531 13.06 -6.96 7.20
CA SER A 531 11.66 -7.32 7.04
C SER A 531 10.94 -6.55 5.94
N ARG A 532 11.34 -5.30 5.67
CA ARG A 532 10.72 -4.45 4.65
C ARG A 532 11.04 -4.99 3.27
N LYS A 533 12.29 -5.36 3.04
CA LYS A 533 12.74 -6.04 1.81
C LYS A 533 12.03 -7.39 1.64
N SER A 534 11.95 -8.18 2.71
CA SER A 534 11.23 -9.46 2.68
C SER A 534 9.74 -9.29 2.33
N VAL A 535 9.06 -8.31 2.92
CA VAL A 535 7.66 -8.02 2.62
C VAL A 535 7.48 -7.47 1.21
N ALA A 536 8.41 -6.65 0.70
CA ALA A 536 8.37 -6.13 -0.67
C ALA A 536 8.36 -7.25 -1.73
N ILE A 537 9.05 -8.37 -1.47
CA ILE A 537 9.02 -9.54 -2.36
C ILE A 537 7.61 -10.16 -2.39
N CYS A 538 6.94 -10.29 -1.25
CA CYS A 538 5.56 -10.77 -1.19
C CYS A 538 4.55 -9.76 -1.79
N ALA A 539 4.85 -8.47 -1.66
CA ALA A 539 4.05 -7.37 -2.18
C ALA A 539 3.97 -7.35 -3.71
N GLN A 540 4.84 -8.06 -4.41
CA GLN A 540 4.72 -8.24 -5.85
C GLN A 540 3.37 -8.84 -6.26
N CYS A 541 2.69 -9.58 -5.38
CA CYS A 541 1.38 -10.19 -5.66
C CYS A 541 0.32 -9.86 -4.59
N HIS A 542 0.71 -9.75 -3.32
CA HIS A 542 -0.21 -9.55 -2.19
C HIS A 542 -0.44 -8.08 -1.81
N MET A 543 -0.21 -7.17 -2.76
CA MET A 543 -0.44 -5.73 -2.64
C MET A 543 -1.30 -5.26 -3.80
N GLN A 544 -2.56 -4.94 -3.51
CA GLN A 544 -3.52 -4.47 -4.50
C GLN A 544 -3.09 -3.14 -5.13
N SER A 545 -2.41 -2.30 -4.36
CA SER A 545 -1.99 -0.96 -4.80
C SER A 545 -0.75 -0.93 -5.70
N ALA A 546 -0.03 -2.03 -5.87
CA ALA A 546 1.22 -2.04 -6.61
C ALA A 546 1.01 -1.74 -8.10
N ILE A 547 1.58 -0.63 -8.58
CA ILE A 547 1.60 -0.26 -10.00
C ILE A 547 2.68 -1.09 -10.69
N ARG A 548 2.30 -1.74 -11.79
CA ARG A 548 3.19 -2.61 -12.55
C ARG A 548 3.53 -1.95 -13.88
N ASN A 549 4.81 -1.68 -14.08
CA ASN A 549 5.34 -1.16 -15.33
C ASN A 549 6.21 -2.21 -15.99
N SER A 550 6.25 -2.21 -17.32
CA SER A 550 7.17 -3.07 -18.07
C SER A 550 8.62 -2.66 -17.84
N GLY A 551 9.50 -3.63 -17.63
CA GLY A 551 10.95 -3.45 -17.68
C GLY A 551 11.44 -3.14 -19.10
N ALA A 552 12.71 -2.75 -19.20
CA ALA A 552 13.34 -2.34 -20.46
C ALA A 552 13.31 -3.44 -21.54
N ASN A 553 13.34 -4.72 -21.14
CA ASN A 553 13.26 -5.85 -22.07
C ASN A 553 11.87 -6.53 -22.04
N GLY A 554 10.85 -5.81 -21.58
CA GLY A 554 9.46 -6.28 -21.57
C GLY A 554 9.06 -7.10 -20.34
N GLU A 555 9.88 -7.18 -19.30
CA GLU A 555 9.54 -7.89 -18.05
C GLU A 555 8.31 -7.28 -17.38
N LEU A 556 7.39 -8.10 -16.86
CA LEU A 556 6.13 -7.61 -16.27
C LEU A 556 6.00 -7.91 -14.77
N ASN A 557 6.53 -9.05 -14.32
CA ASN A 557 6.50 -9.47 -12.91
C ASN A 557 7.88 -9.46 -12.23
N TYR A 558 8.93 -9.00 -12.93
CA TYR A 558 10.28 -8.80 -12.40
C TYR A 558 10.99 -7.64 -13.13
N VAL A 559 12.22 -7.31 -12.74
CA VAL A 559 13.11 -6.45 -13.55
C VAL A 559 14.48 -7.10 -13.74
N SER A 560 15.05 -6.97 -14.94
CA SER A 560 16.38 -7.48 -15.30
C SER A 560 17.50 -6.47 -15.09
N SER A 561 17.23 -5.32 -14.48
CA SER A 561 18.25 -4.32 -14.17
C SER A 561 17.93 -3.61 -12.87
N GLY A 562 18.96 -3.25 -12.10
CA GLY A 562 18.81 -2.64 -10.77
C GLY A 562 18.32 -3.63 -9.71
N GLU A 563 17.41 -3.21 -8.83
CA GLU A 563 16.82 -4.07 -7.81
C GLU A 563 15.77 -5.00 -8.42
N PHE A 564 16.06 -6.30 -8.43
CA PHE A 564 15.23 -7.34 -9.04
C PHE A 564 13.74 -7.31 -8.63
N PHE A 565 13.50 -7.06 -7.35
CA PHE A 565 12.19 -6.87 -6.74
C PHE A 565 11.91 -5.37 -6.61
N GLY A 566 11.87 -4.68 -7.75
CA GLY A 566 11.91 -3.22 -7.80
C GLY A 566 10.86 -2.54 -6.92
N ASN A 567 11.20 -1.37 -6.39
CA ASN A 567 10.28 -0.55 -5.61
C ASN A 567 9.17 0.02 -6.50
N ARG A 568 8.04 -0.69 -6.54
CA ARG A 568 6.87 -0.31 -7.33
C ARG A 568 6.12 0.81 -6.63
N LEU A 569 5.84 1.89 -7.36
CA LEU A 569 4.92 2.92 -6.90
C LEU A 569 3.54 2.31 -6.65
N ARG A 570 2.79 2.97 -5.79
CA ARG A 570 1.48 2.53 -5.33
C ARG A 570 0.41 3.50 -5.77
N GLN A 571 -0.74 2.95 -6.10
CA GLN A 571 -1.95 3.71 -6.30
C GLN A 571 -2.44 4.29 -4.96
N PRO A 572 -2.79 5.58 -4.88
CA PRO A 572 -3.37 6.16 -3.67
C PRO A 572 -4.63 5.43 -3.22
N PHE A 573 -4.73 5.11 -1.94
CA PHE A 573 -5.82 4.28 -1.42
C PHE A 573 -7.20 4.93 -1.54
N GLY A 574 -7.25 6.26 -1.51
CA GLY A 574 -8.47 7.03 -1.74
C GLY A 574 -9.06 6.87 -3.15
N GLU A 575 -8.39 6.17 -4.07
CA GLU A 575 -8.78 6.02 -5.48
C GLU A 575 -9.33 4.64 -5.86
N PHE A 576 -9.39 3.72 -4.90
CA PHE A 576 -9.94 2.38 -5.08
C PHE A 576 -11.45 2.34 -4.84
N SER A 577 -12.11 1.37 -5.47
CA SER A 577 -13.53 1.08 -5.23
C SER A 577 -13.83 0.85 -3.74
N ARG A 578 -15.05 1.23 -3.33
CA ARG A 578 -15.58 0.99 -1.98
C ARG A 578 -15.60 -0.49 -1.59
N LYS A 579 -15.63 -1.42 -2.54
CA LYS A 579 -15.49 -2.86 -2.24
C LYS A 579 -14.17 -3.19 -1.55
N GLY A 580 -13.12 -2.39 -1.76
CA GLY A 580 -11.80 -2.55 -1.16
C GLY A 580 -11.71 -2.15 0.32
N PHE A 581 -12.66 -1.36 0.84
CA PHE A 581 -12.52 -0.65 2.11
C PHE A 581 -13.80 -0.69 2.96
N TYR A 582 -13.62 -0.84 4.27
CA TYR A 582 -14.63 -0.49 5.26
C TYR A 582 -14.78 1.03 5.39
N LYS A 583 -15.90 1.52 5.93
CA LYS A 583 -16.12 2.96 6.12
C LYS A 583 -15.21 3.56 7.19
N ASP A 584 -14.67 2.72 8.06
CA ASP A 584 -13.68 3.11 9.07
C ASP A 584 -12.23 3.12 8.55
N GLY A 585 -12.02 2.89 7.25
CA GLY A 585 -10.70 2.97 6.62
C GLY A 585 -9.92 1.66 6.59
N ARG A 586 -10.38 0.60 7.30
CA ARG A 586 -9.74 -0.72 7.23
C ARG A 586 -9.94 -1.36 5.86
N PHE A 587 -8.97 -2.16 5.44
CA PHE A 587 -9.07 -2.89 4.19
C PHE A 587 -10.05 -4.06 4.32
N ARG A 588 -10.89 -4.23 3.29
CA ARG A 588 -11.93 -5.25 3.24
C ARG A 588 -11.53 -6.46 2.41
N GLN A 589 -10.62 -6.34 1.43
CA GLN A 589 -10.29 -7.44 0.52
C GLN A 589 -8.92 -8.04 0.81
N THR A 590 -8.79 -9.36 0.69
CA THR A 590 -7.52 -10.08 0.90
C THR A 590 -6.37 -9.68 -0.03
N THR A 591 -6.66 -8.98 -1.12
CA THR A 591 -5.61 -8.39 -1.98
C THR A 591 -4.84 -7.26 -1.30
N PHE A 592 -5.37 -6.67 -0.22
CA PHE A 592 -4.74 -5.62 0.59
C PHE A 592 -4.02 -6.14 1.85
N ILE A 593 -3.64 -7.42 1.89
CA ILE A 593 -3.03 -8.04 3.09
C ILE A 593 -1.70 -7.38 3.45
N VAL A 594 -0.85 -7.05 2.47
CA VAL A 594 0.42 -6.37 2.77
C VAL A 594 0.16 -4.97 3.28
N GLU A 595 -0.75 -4.21 2.68
CA GLU A 595 -1.11 -2.87 3.14
C GLU A 595 -1.66 -2.89 4.57
N ALA A 596 -2.48 -3.89 4.91
CA ALA A 596 -2.96 -4.08 6.28
C ALA A 596 -1.81 -4.39 7.26
N LEU A 597 -0.86 -5.26 6.86
CA LEU A 597 0.33 -5.57 7.67
C LEU A 597 1.21 -4.33 7.87
N GLU A 598 1.41 -3.53 6.83
CA GLU A 598 2.26 -2.34 6.89
C GLU A 598 1.69 -1.25 7.81
N ARG A 599 0.37 -1.21 7.97
CA ARG A 599 -0.29 -0.37 8.99
C ARG A 599 -0.04 -0.84 10.42
N SER A 600 0.40 -2.07 10.63
CA SER A 600 0.55 -2.64 11.97
C SER A 600 1.78 -2.10 12.72
N GLN A 601 1.68 -1.95 14.04
CA GLN A 601 2.82 -1.62 14.89
C GLN A 601 3.88 -2.72 14.88
N CYS A 602 3.48 -3.98 14.73
CA CYS A 602 4.41 -5.11 14.61
C CYS A 602 5.33 -4.94 13.40
N PHE A 603 4.81 -4.50 12.25
CA PHE A 603 5.62 -4.20 11.09
C PHE A 603 6.43 -2.90 11.26
N LYS A 604 5.78 -1.83 11.74
CA LYS A 604 6.43 -0.51 11.87
C LYS A 604 7.57 -0.50 12.88
N LYS A 605 7.52 -1.33 13.94
CA LYS A 605 8.47 -1.28 15.08
C LYS A 605 9.28 -2.56 15.33
N ALA A 606 8.78 -3.74 14.96
CA ALA A 606 9.34 -5.02 15.43
C ALA A 606 9.87 -5.91 14.30
N GLU A 607 10.17 -5.33 13.13
CA GLU A 607 10.77 -6.02 11.96
C GLU A 607 10.12 -7.37 11.60
N VAL A 608 8.79 -7.48 11.73
CA VAL A 608 8.05 -8.68 11.33
C VAL A 608 7.92 -8.75 9.81
N SER A 609 8.07 -9.94 9.22
CA SER A 609 7.79 -10.21 7.81
C SER A 609 6.72 -11.29 7.63
N CYS A 610 6.26 -11.52 6.40
CA CYS A 610 5.34 -12.62 6.09
C CYS A 610 5.94 -13.97 6.51
N GLY A 611 7.25 -14.13 6.30
CA GLY A 611 8.03 -15.31 6.67
C GLY A 611 8.19 -15.50 8.19
N THR A 612 7.82 -14.54 9.03
CA THR A 612 7.74 -14.76 10.48
C THR A 612 6.65 -15.78 10.83
N CYS A 613 5.52 -15.75 10.09
CA CYS A 613 4.33 -16.54 10.39
C CYS A 613 4.04 -17.63 9.34
N HIS A 614 4.42 -17.40 8.09
CA HIS A 614 4.16 -18.30 6.97
C HIS A 614 5.41 -19.08 6.55
N ASP A 615 5.19 -20.30 6.09
CA ASP A 615 6.19 -21.13 5.41
C ASP A 615 5.72 -21.43 3.98
N PRO A 616 6.34 -20.82 2.96
CA PRO A 616 5.92 -20.96 1.56
C PRO A 616 6.20 -22.34 0.97
N HIS A 617 7.06 -23.13 1.60
CA HIS A 617 7.55 -24.42 1.11
C HIS A 617 7.58 -25.49 2.21
N SER A 618 6.61 -25.43 3.13
CA SER A 618 6.50 -26.40 4.23
C SER A 618 6.32 -27.83 3.71
N ARG A 619 6.84 -28.80 4.46
CA ARG A 619 6.62 -30.23 4.21
C ARG A 619 5.15 -30.64 4.32
N ASP A 620 4.33 -29.85 5.02
CA ASP A 620 2.90 -30.12 5.23
C ASP A 620 1.99 -29.36 4.25
N SER A 621 2.54 -28.69 3.22
CA SER A 621 1.83 -27.83 2.27
C SER A 621 0.54 -28.44 1.70
N ALA A 622 0.53 -29.73 1.35
CA ALA A 622 -0.68 -30.40 0.86
C ALA A 622 -1.85 -30.37 1.86
N SER A 623 -1.56 -30.42 3.16
CA SER A 623 -2.54 -30.40 4.25
C SER A 623 -2.69 -29.04 4.95
N ASN A 624 -1.84 -28.08 4.60
CA ASN A 624 -1.77 -26.75 5.20
C ASN A 624 -2.12 -25.67 4.16
N PRO A 625 -3.42 -25.51 3.81
CA PRO A 625 -3.84 -24.57 2.79
C PRO A 625 -3.59 -23.10 3.17
N THR A 626 -3.27 -22.81 4.44
CA THR A 626 -2.91 -21.48 4.93
C THR A 626 -1.41 -21.21 4.97
N SER A 627 -0.57 -22.22 4.71
CA SER A 627 0.90 -22.11 4.73
C SER A 627 1.42 -21.50 6.05
N LEU A 628 0.83 -21.88 7.18
CA LEU A 628 1.19 -21.35 8.50
C LEU A 628 2.26 -22.23 9.15
N LYS A 629 3.30 -21.61 9.72
CA LYS A 629 4.34 -22.31 10.51
C LYS A 629 3.78 -23.00 11.74
N PHE A 630 2.83 -22.35 12.40
CA PHE A 630 2.23 -22.80 13.65
C PHE A 630 0.74 -23.09 13.45
N ARG A 631 0.42 -23.97 12.48
CA ARG A 631 -0.98 -24.27 12.10
C ARG A 631 -1.82 -24.71 13.30
N ASP A 632 -1.28 -25.64 14.10
CA ASP A 632 -2.00 -26.28 15.20
C ASP A 632 -1.91 -25.46 16.51
N GLU A 633 -0.94 -24.53 16.60
CA GLU A 633 -0.71 -23.64 17.74
C GLU A 633 -0.50 -22.17 17.30
N PRO A 634 -1.53 -21.52 16.73
CA PRO A 634 -1.37 -20.23 16.05
C PRO A 634 -0.87 -19.09 16.94
N ASP A 635 -1.09 -19.16 18.26
CA ASP A 635 -0.62 -18.12 19.20
C ASP A 635 0.91 -18.06 19.32
N LEU A 636 1.65 -19.09 18.86
CA LEU A 636 3.11 -19.07 18.78
C LEU A 636 3.63 -18.00 17.81
N MET A 637 2.82 -17.58 16.82
CA MET A 637 3.13 -16.44 15.94
C MET A 637 3.25 -15.13 16.73
N CYS A 638 2.50 -15.00 17.83
CA CYS A 638 2.43 -13.76 18.61
C CYS A 638 3.36 -13.83 19.83
N THR A 639 3.32 -14.95 20.54
CA THR A 639 4.00 -15.12 21.83
C THR A 639 5.52 -15.24 21.72
N GLY A 640 6.09 -15.40 20.51
CA GLY A 640 7.53 -15.28 20.30
C GLY A 640 8.09 -13.92 20.75
N CYS A 641 7.35 -12.84 20.47
CA CYS A 641 7.68 -11.49 20.92
C CYS A 641 6.89 -11.08 22.17
N HIS A 642 5.61 -11.48 22.25
CA HIS A 642 4.72 -11.17 23.36
C HIS A 642 4.77 -12.24 24.47
N ASN A 643 5.97 -12.50 24.99
CA ASN A 643 6.24 -13.58 25.93
C ASN A 643 5.42 -13.49 27.24
N GLN A 644 5.02 -12.28 27.64
CA GLN A 644 4.20 -12.05 28.83
C GLN A 644 2.81 -12.71 28.76
N PHE A 645 2.34 -13.11 27.58
CA PHE A 645 1.05 -13.76 27.39
C PHE A 645 1.13 -15.27 27.15
N LYS A 646 2.30 -15.88 27.36
CA LYS A 646 2.45 -17.35 27.32
C LYS A 646 1.73 -18.07 28.47
N ASP A 647 1.60 -17.38 29.60
CA ASP A 647 0.94 -17.92 30.78
C ASP A 647 -0.60 -17.88 30.66
N ALA A 648 -1.25 -18.96 31.09
CA ALA A 648 -2.70 -19.16 31.01
C ALA A 648 -3.49 -18.11 31.82
N VAL A 649 -2.97 -17.68 32.97
CA VAL A 649 -3.61 -16.66 33.81
C VAL A 649 -3.43 -15.28 33.17
N ALA A 650 -2.22 -14.99 32.66
CA ALA A 650 -1.93 -13.73 31.97
C ALA A 650 -2.81 -13.53 30.74
N ILE A 651 -2.93 -14.56 29.87
CA ILE A 651 -3.80 -14.46 28.68
C ILE A 651 -5.28 -14.36 29.06
N SER A 652 -5.73 -15.08 30.09
CA SER A 652 -7.12 -15.00 30.55
C SER A 652 -7.45 -13.61 31.12
N ARG A 653 -6.52 -13.01 31.86
CA ARG A 653 -6.65 -11.63 32.34
C ARG A 653 -6.62 -10.62 31.20
N HIS A 654 -5.81 -10.84 30.18
CA HIS A 654 -5.71 -9.94 29.03
C HIS A 654 -6.95 -10.01 28.13
N SER A 655 -7.38 -11.23 27.79
CA SER A 655 -8.50 -11.45 26.87
C SER A 655 -9.86 -11.41 27.56
N HIS A 656 -9.90 -11.53 28.89
CA HIS A 656 -11.12 -11.72 29.68
C HIS A 656 -11.92 -12.97 29.32
N HIS A 657 -11.25 -14.00 28.79
CA HIS A 657 -11.83 -15.30 28.45
C HIS A 657 -11.12 -16.44 29.18
N ALA A 658 -11.74 -17.63 29.23
CA ALA A 658 -11.13 -18.80 29.84
C ALA A 658 -9.86 -19.23 29.07
N PRO A 659 -8.76 -19.64 29.74
CA PRO A 659 -7.41 -19.78 29.16
C PRO A 659 -7.23 -20.68 27.91
N ARG A 660 -8.23 -21.47 27.53
CA ARG A 660 -8.20 -22.37 26.35
C ARG A 660 -9.39 -22.18 25.41
N SER A 661 -10.20 -21.15 25.65
CA SER A 661 -11.34 -20.82 24.80
C SER A 661 -10.88 -20.14 23.51
N GLU A 662 -11.71 -20.16 22.46
CA GLU A 662 -11.44 -19.44 21.21
C GLU A 662 -11.22 -17.93 21.46
N GLY A 663 -11.90 -17.36 22.45
CA GLY A 663 -11.75 -15.95 22.84
C GLY A 663 -10.42 -15.62 23.55
N SER A 664 -9.64 -16.62 23.97
CA SER A 664 -8.28 -16.42 24.48
C SER A 664 -7.20 -16.53 23.42
N ARG A 665 -7.54 -16.90 22.17
CA ARG A 665 -6.58 -16.93 21.07
C ARG A 665 -6.24 -15.52 20.60
N CYS A 666 -4.97 -15.20 20.40
CA CYS A 666 -4.52 -13.89 19.96
C CYS A 666 -5.20 -13.52 18.62
N VAL A 667 -5.18 -14.46 17.69
CA VAL A 667 -5.71 -14.29 16.32
C VAL A 667 -7.23 -14.06 16.28
N SER A 668 -7.99 -14.39 17.33
CA SER A 668 -9.44 -14.19 17.36
C SER A 668 -9.81 -12.70 17.39
N CYS A 669 -9.07 -11.90 18.17
CA CYS A 669 -9.33 -10.48 18.33
C CYS A 669 -8.38 -9.61 17.51
N HIS A 670 -7.10 -10.01 17.40
CA HIS A 670 -6.06 -9.23 16.71
C HIS A 670 -5.97 -9.52 15.21
N MET A 671 -6.49 -10.66 14.75
CA MET A 671 -6.58 -11.00 13.33
C MET A 671 -7.99 -11.48 12.99
N PRO A 672 -9.05 -10.69 13.24
CA PRO A 672 -10.42 -11.18 13.07
C PRO A 672 -10.71 -11.52 11.61
N ARG A 673 -11.69 -12.42 11.38
CA ARG A 673 -12.09 -12.82 10.02
C ARG A 673 -12.98 -11.76 9.39
N ILE A 674 -12.36 -10.70 8.87
CA ILE A 674 -13.03 -9.53 8.28
C ILE A 674 -12.49 -9.17 6.89
N MET A 675 -11.58 -9.96 6.31
CA MET A 675 -11.17 -9.72 4.92
C MET A 675 -11.95 -10.63 3.98
N ASP A 676 -12.76 -10.08 3.10
CA ASP A 676 -13.46 -10.82 2.06
C ASP A 676 -12.44 -11.53 1.14
N ALA A 677 -12.71 -12.81 0.90
CA ALA A 677 -11.84 -13.75 0.23
C ALA A 677 -12.68 -14.69 -0.64
N LEU A 678 -13.46 -14.15 -1.57
CA LEU A 678 -14.26 -14.94 -2.51
C LEU A 678 -15.30 -15.85 -1.81
N LEU A 679 -16.30 -15.21 -1.20
CA LEU A 679 -17.42 -15.86 -0.48
C LEU A 679 -17.03 -16.60 0.81
N PHE A 680 -15.92 -16.17 1.44
CA PHE A 680 -15.64 -16.37 2.86
C PHE A 680 -14.83 -15.18 3.38
N ARG A 681 -14.63 -15.09 4.71
CA ARG A 681 -13.75 -14.08 5.32
C ARG A 681 -12.47 -14.69 5.88
N ALA A 682 -11.33 -14.15 5.44
CA ALA A 682 -9.99 -14.43 5.92
C ALA A 682 -9.58 -13.50 7.08
N ARG A 683 -8.48 -13.87 7.74
CA ARG A 683 -7.89 -13.16 8.90
C ARG A 683 -7.32 -11.79 8.45
N TYR A 684 -7.61 -10.73 9.20
CA TYR A 684 -7.06 -9.38 8.99
C TYR A 684 -5.61 -9.25 9.47
N HIS A 685 -4.81 -8.42 8.80
CA HIS A 685 -3.36 -8.34 9.02
C HIS A 685 -2.88 -7.01 9.62
N GLN A 686 -3.77 -6.05 9.93
CA GLN A 686 -3.41 -4.95 10.83
C GLN A 686 -3.58 -5.40 12.28
N ILE A 687 -2.57 -6.10 12.79
CA ILE A 687 -2.65 -6.96 13.99
C ILE A 687 -2.98 -6.19 15.29
N ASP A 688 -2.55 -4.94 15.41
CA ASP A 688 -2.79 -4.09 16.58
C ASP A 688 -4.10 -3.28 16.49
N ASN A 689 -4.86 -3.41 15.40
CA ASN A 689 -6.15 -2.73 15.25
C ASN A 689 -7.26 -3.48 16.01
N ILE A 690 -7.39 -3.17 17.30
CA ILE A 690 -8.47 -3.70 18.14
C ILE A 690 -9.79 -2.99 17.78
N PRO A 691 -10.94 -3.70 17.77
CA PRO A 691 -12.21 -3.15 17.36
C PRO A 691 -12.63 -1.84 18.03
N ASN A 692 -12.83 -0.81 17.21
CA ASN A 692 -13.38 0.45 17.67
C ASN A 692 -14.92 0.38 17.74
N ALA A 693 -15.44 0.25 18.96
CA ALA A 693 -16.88 0.18 19.22
C ALA A 693 -17.64 1.45 18.77
N GLU A 694 -17.02 2.62 18.82
CA GLU A 694 -17.62 3.87 18.33
C GLU A 694 -17.79 3.83 16.81
N MET A 695 -16.81 3.32 16.09
CA MET A 695 -16.87 3.19 14.62
C MET A 695 -17.90 2.14 14.20
N THR A 696 -18.00 1.02 14.92
CA THR A 696 -19.07 0.04 14.70
C THR A 696 -20.45 0.61 15.05
N LYS A 697 -20.57 1.41 16.11
CA LYS A 697 -21.83 2.10 16.44
C LYS A 697 -22.21 3.10 15.34
N ARG A 698 -21.23 3.78 14.77
CA ARG A 698 -21.41 4.71 13.66
C ARG A 698 -21.87 3.94 12.42
N PHE A 699 -21.02 3.11 11.85
CA PHE A 699 -21.21 2.55 10.51
C PHE A 699 -21.94 1.19 10.48
N GLY A 700 -22.15 0.56 11.62
CA GLY A 700 -22.70 -0.80 11.71
C GLY A 700 -21.64 -1.89 11.57
N GLN A 701 -22.03 -3.13 11.90
CA GLN A 701 -21.14 -4.31 11.90
C GLN A 701 -20.69 -4.71 10.49
N GLU A 702 -21.45 -4.37 9.45
CA GLU A 702 -21.10 -4.66 8.07
C GLU A 702 -19.99 -3.76 7.54
N GLU A 703 -20.06 -2.46 7.83
CA GLU A 703 -19.14 -1.45 7.29
C GLU A 703 -18.04 -1.04 8.28
N SER A 704 -18.08 -1.55 9.51
CA SER A 704 -17.03 -1.42 10.53
C SER A 704 -17.09 -2.62 11.50
N PRO A 705 -16.69 -3.83 11.05
CA PRO A 705 -16.84 -5.05 11.84
C PRO A 705 -16.02 -5.03 13.12
N ASN A 706 -16.68 -5.37 14.23
CA ASN A 706 -16.08 -5.55 15.53
C ASN A 706 -15.79 -7.03 15.79
N ALA A 707 -14.56 -7.37 16.18
CA ALA A 707 -14.15 -8.75 16.46
C ALA A 707 -14.96 -9.40 17.59
N CYS A 708 -15.37 -8.64 18.62
CA CYS A 708 -16.21 -9.16 19.71
C CYS A 708 -17.58 -9.61 19.18
N LEU A 709 -18.18 -8.81 18.29
CA LEU A 709 -19.50 -9.07 17.73
C LEU A 709 -19.51 -10.20 16.68
N LEU A 710 -18.35 -10.71 16.27
CA LEU A 710 -18.26 -11.94 15.46
C LEU A 710 -18.65 -13.19 16.27
N CYS A 711 -18.46 -13.18 17.60
CA CYS A 711 -18.82 -14.28 18.49
C CYS A 711 -20.04 -13.94 19.36
N HIS A 712 -20.19 -12.68 19.76
CA HIS A 712 -21.31 -12.19 20.57
C HIS A 712 -22.42 -11.60 19.69
N THR A 713 -23.03 -12.42 18.85
CA THR A 713 -24.00 -11.98 17.81
C THR A 713 -25.27 -11.33 18.37
N GLU A 714 -25.63 -11.66 19.62
CA GLU A 714 -26.80 -11.08 20.31
C GLU A 714 -26.49 -9.75 21.02
N ARG A 715 -25.27 -9.22 20.87
CA ARG A 715 -24.82 -7.97 21.48
C ARG A 715 -24.64 -6.90 20.41
N ASN A 716 -24.59 -5.64 20.86
CA ASN A 716 -24.39 -4.49 19.99
C ASN A 716 -23.06 -3.78 20.29
N ALA A 717 -22.74 -2.78 19.47
CA ALA A 717 -21.51 -1.99 19.60
C ALA A 717 -21.41 -1.26 20.96
N GLU A 718 -22.53 -0.82 21.52
CA GLU A 718 -22.56 -0.17 22.84
C GLU A 718 -22.13 -1.12 23.95
N TRP A 719 -22.62 -2.36 23.94
CA TRP A 719 -22.17 -3.40 24.87
C TRP A 719 -20.65 -3.62 24.76
N ALA A 720 -20.13 -3.76 23.54
CA ALA A 720 -18.70 -3.97 23.32
C ALA A 720 -17.86 -2.79 23.86
N GLY A 721 -18.31 -1.56 23.61
CA GLY A 721 -17.66 -0.35 24.14
C GLY A 721 -17.68 -0.29 25.67
N GLN A 722 -18.79 -0.67 26.30
CA GLN A 722 -18.91 -0.73 27.76
C GLN A 722 -17.98 -1.78 28.37
N GLN A 723 -17.85 -2.97 27.77
CA GLN A 723 -16.91 -3.99 28.24
C GLN A 723 -15.46 -3.50 28.17
N LEU A 724 -15.04 -2.99 27.01
CA LEU A 724 -13.67 -2.50 26.80
C LEU A 724 -13.31 -1.35 27.76
N SER A 725 -14.24 -0.41 27.95
CA SER A 725 -14.05 0.73 28.87
C SER A 725 -14.01 0.28 30.33
N GLY A 726 -14.75 -0.77 30.70
CA GLY A 726 -14.74 -1.34 32.04
C GLY A 726 -13.43 -2.05 32.38
N TRP A 727 -12.74 -2.62 31.40
CA TRP A 727 -11.45 -3.32 31.59
C TRP A 727 -10.26 -2.38 31.62
N ASN A 728 -10.30 -1.31 30.82
CA ASN A 728 -9.29 -0.26 30.78
C ASN A 728 -9.98 1.11 30.95
N PRO A 729 -10.29 1.54 32.18
CA PRO A 729 -10.79 2.89 32.39
C PRO A 729 -9.79 3.90 31.81
N PRO A 730 -10.25 4.96 31.14
CA PRO A 730 -9.36 5.91 30.48
C PRO A 730 -8.32 6.40 31.48
N ARG A 731 -7.04 6.20 31.15
CA ARG A 731 -5.96 6.86 31.89
C ARG A 731 -6.23 8.35 31.79
N THR A 732 -6.54 9.00 32.91
CA THR A 732 -6.50 10.45 33.02
C THR A 732 -5.15 10.89 32.47
N SER A 733 -5.16 11.58 31.34
CA SER A 733 -3.96 12.11 30.70
C SER A 733 -3.26 13.03 31.69
N ALA A 734 -2.16 12.56 32.28
CA ALA A 734 -1.24 13.42 32.99
C ALA A 734 -0.47 14.24 31.94
N GLN A 735 -0.81 15.53 31.94
CA GLN A 735 -0.09 16.74 31.48
C GLN A 735 0.92 16.63 30.35
#